data_AF-A0A8C4MUD4-F1
#
_entry.id   AF-A0A8C4MUD4-F1
#
_cell.length_a   1.000
_cell.length_b   1.000
_cell.length_c   1.000
_cell.angle_alpha   90.00
_cell.angle_beta   90.00
_cell.angle_gamma   90.00
#
_symmetry.space_group_name_H-M   'P 1'
#
loop_
_entity.id
_entity.type
_entity.pdbx_description
1 polymer ?
#
loop_
_entity_poly.entity_id
_entity_poly.type
_entity_poly.pdbx_seq_one_letter_code
_entity_poly.pdbx_strand_id
1 'polypeptide(L)'
;MPKNSKVVKRELDDEVIESVKDLLSNEDSADDAFKKSELIVDVQEEKDTDVEEGSEVEDERPAWNNKLQYILAQVGFSVGLGNVWRFPYLCQKNGGGAYLLPYLILLLVIGIPLFFLELSVGQRIRRGSIGVWNYISPKLGGIGFASCVVCFFVALYYNVIIGWSLFYFSQSFQQPLPWDQCPLVKNASHTFVEPECEKSSATTYYWYREALNISNSISESGGLNWKMTICLLAAWVVVCLAMIKGIQSSGKIMYFSSLFPYVVLLCFLIRALLLNGSTDGIRHMFTPKLEMMLEPKVWREAATQVFFALGLGFGGVIAFSSYNKRDNNCHFDAVLVSFINFFTSVLATLVVFAVLGFKASVINEKCIAENSEMIIKFLKMGNLSHDIIPHHINFSAVTAEDYHLVYDIVQKVKEGEFPALHLNSCQIEDELNKAVQGTGLAFIAFTEAMTHFPASPFWSVMFFLMLVNLGLGSMFGTIEGIITPIVDTFKVRKEILTVICCLLAFCIGLIFVQRSGNYFVTMFDDYSATLPLLIVVILENIAVSFVYGIDKFIEDLKDMLGFAPNRYYYYMWKYISPLMLLSLLIASVVNMGLSPPGYNAWIEDKASEEFLSYPTWGMVVCISLMVLAILPVPVVFVIRRCNLIDDSSGNLASVTYKRGRVLKEPVNLEGDDASLIHGKISSEMSSPNFGKNIYRKQSGSPTLDTAPNGRYGIGYLMADMPDMPESDL
;
A
#
# COMPACT_ATOMS: atom_id res chain seq x y z
N MET A 1 -8.67 15.36 -70.92
CA MET A 1 -8.07 16.32 -71.86
C MET A 1 -7.37 17.43 -71.08
N PRO A 2 -6.31 18.08 -71.61
CA PRO A 2 -5.03 18.17 -70.91
C PRO A 2 -4.69 19.55 -70.29
N LYS A 3 -3.73 19.50 -69.34
CA LYS A 3 -2.61 20.42 -69.04
C LYS A 3 -2.84 21.91 -68.71
N ASN A 4 -2.02 22.32 -67.72
CA ASN A 4 -1.39 23.63 -67.49
C ASN A 4 -2.18 24.71 -66.72
N SER A 5 -1.71 25.07 -65.53
CA SER A 5 -0.73 26.16 -65.31
C SER A 5 -0.85 26.73 -63.87
N LYS A 6 0.27 26.82 -63.16
CA LYS A 6 0.93 28.05 -62.67
C LYS A 6 0.36 28.62 -61.34
N VAL A 7 1.16 28.62 -60.26
CA VAL A 7 1.95 29.77 -59.70
C VAL A 7 1.16 30.46 -58.55
N VAL A 8 1.63 30.93 -57.38
CA VAL A 8 2.91 31.04 -56.62
C VAL A 8 2.56 31.73 -55.26
N LYS A 9 3.32 31.47 -54.17
CA LYS A 9 3.50 32.25 -52.90
C LYS A 9 2.27 32.37 -51.96
N ARG A 10 2.37 32.48 -50.62
CA ARG A 10 3.41 32.93 -49.67
C ARG A 10 3.09 32.42 -48.24
N GLU A 11 4.07 32.49 -47.36
CA GLU A 11 4.11 32.15 -45.92
C GLU A 11 3.07 32.88 -45.03
N LEU A 12 2.57 32.23 -43.97
CA LEU A 12 2.78 32.53 -42.53
C LEU A 12 1.68 31.91 -41.61
N ASP A 13 2.16 31.46 -40.45
CA ASP A 13 1.54 31.27 -39.12
C ASP A 13 0.64 30.04 -38.78
N ASP A 14 1.23 29.26 -37.86
CA ASP A 14 0.73 28.70 -36.60
C ASP A 14 -0.24 27.52 -36.48
N GLU A 15 0.10 26.71 -35.46
CA GLU A 15 -0.64 25.68 -34.73
C GLU A 15 -1.01 24.37 -35.44
N VAL A 16 -0.36 23.28 -35.02
CA VAL A 16 -0.91 21.92 -35.20
C VAL A 16 -0.87 21.14 -33.89
N ILE A 17 -2.07 20.93 -33.37
CA ILE A 17 -2.48 19.93 -32.38
C ILE A 17 -2.29 18.54 -33.01
N GLU A 18 -1.47 17.68 -32.41
CA GLU A 18 -1.37 16.27 -32.80
C GLU A 18 -2.56 15.46 -32.26
N SER A 19 -3.30 14.83 -33.18
CA SER A 19 -4.47 13.99 -32.92
C SER A 19 -4.27 12.58 -33.46
N VAL A 20 -4.07 11.60 -32.56
CA VAL A 20 -4.62 10.22 -32.45
C VAL A 20 -4.85 9.37 -33.73
N LYS A 21 -4.21 9.64 -34.89
CA LYS A 21 -4.45 8.84 -36.11
C LYS A 21 -3.26 8.10 -36.71
N ASP A 22 -2.07 8.18 -36.10
CA ASP A 22 -0.88 7.49 -36.61
C ASP A 22 -0.54 6.17 -35.88
N LEU A 23 -1.46 5.64 -35.06
CA LEU A 23 -1.26 4.36 -34.35
C LEU A 23 -1.91 3.15 -35.02
N LEU A 24 -2.50 3.28 -36.22
CA LEU A 24 -3.13 2.16 -36.92
C LEU A 24 -2.90 2.22 -38.44
N SER A 25 -1.65 1.96 -38.84
CA SER A 25 -1.36 1.32 -40.12
C SER A 25 0.06 0.78 -40.13
N ASN A 26 0.20 -0.53 -40.02
CA ASN A 26 1.00 -1.34 -40.94
C ASN A 26 0.79 -2.81 -40.61
N GLU A 27 -0.03 -3.44 -41.45
CA GLU A 27 -0.20 -4.87 -41.60
C GLU A 27 0.80 -5.36 -42.66
N ASP A 28 1.26 -6.60 -42.46
CA ASP A 28 2.01 -7.50 -43.35
C ASP A 28 3.54 -7.35 -43.54
N SER A 29 4.28 -8.29 -42.93
CA SER A 29 4.61 -9.53 -43.65
C SER A 29 5.05 -10.65 -42.69
N ALA A 30 4.45 -11.82 -42.89
CA ALA A 30 4.72 -13.09 -42.24
C ALA A 30 6.15 -13.60 -42.48
N ASP A 31 6.79 -14.15 -41.44
CA ASP A 31 7.49 -15.44 -41.44
C ASP A 31 8.05 -15.74 -40.03
N ASP A 32 8.21 -17.03 -39.73
CA ASP A 32 8.80 -17.62 -38.51
C ASP A 32 7.91 -17.82 -37.27
N ALA A 33 6.90 -18.67 -37.44
CA ALA A 33 6.39 -19.51 -36.37
C ALA A 33 6.23 -20.97 -36.84
N PHE A 34 7.32 -21.71 -37.04
CA PHE A 34 7.26 -23.18 -37.05
C PHE A 34 8.63 -23.85 -36.84
N LYS A 35 8.92 -24.30 -35.61
CA LYS A 35 9.32 -25.70 -35.31
C LYS A 35 9.71 -25.87 -33.85
N LYS A 36 8.95 -26.72 -33.17
CA LYS A 36 9.32 -27.40 -31.93
C LYS A 36 9.52 -28.88 -32.27
N SER A 37 10.65 -29.44 -31.84
CA SER A 37 10.94 -30.86 -31.56
C SER A 37 10.72 -31.91 -32.64
N GLU A 38 11.80 -32.56 -33.07
CA GLU A 38 11.81 -34.01 -33.34
C GLU A 38 13.18 -34.62 -33.09
N LEU A 39 13.16 -35.91 -32.75
CA LEU A 39 14.17 -36.73 -32.12
C LEU A 39 14.65 -37.77 -33.15
N ILE A 40 15.94 -37.86 -33.44
CA ILE A 40 16.55 -38.98 -34.20
C ILE A 40 17.94 -39.30 -33.60
N VAL A 41 18.18 -40.59 -33.41
CA VAL A 41 19.39 -41.23 -32.84
C VAL A 41 20.13 -42.04 -33.93
N ASP A 42 21.45 -42.19 -33.72
CA ASP A 42 22.49 -43.05 -34.37
C ASP A 42 23.11 -42.58 -35.71
N VAL A 43 24.44 -42.63 -35.97
CA VAL A 43 25.66 -43.09 -35.26
C VAL A 43 26.94 -42.54 -35.98
N GLN A 44 28.01 -42.33 -35.19
CA GLN A 44 29.47 -42.09 -35.42
C GLN A 44 30.06 -41.41 -36.69
N GLU A 45 30.92 -40.41 -36.48
CA GLU A 45 32.41 -40.54 -36.56
C GLU A 45 33.13 -39.36 -35.87
N GLU A 46 34.21 -39.67 -35.13
CA GLU A 46 35.01 -38.76 -34.30
C GLU A 46 35.91 -37.80 -35.12
N LYS A 47 36.03 -36.53 -34.68
CA LYS A 47 37.35 -35.87 -34.56
C LYS A 47 37.35 -34.52 -33.82
N ASP A 48 38.30 -34.45 -32.90
CA ASP A 48 39.02 -33.31 -32.31
C ASP A 48 38.23 -32.23 -31.56
N THR A 49 38.38 -32.28 -30.24
CA THR A 49 37.92 -31.31 -29.24
C THR A 49 38.97 -30.22 -29.08
N ASP A 50 38.73 -29.05 -29.68
CA ASP A 50 39.26 -27.79 -29.16
C ASP A 50 38.31 -27.29 -28.06
N VAL A 51 38.84 -27.19 -26.85
CA VAL A 51 38.13 -26.64 -25.69
C VAL A 51 38.00 -25.13 -25.89
N GLU A 52 36.92 -24.69 -26.53
CA GLU A 52 36.47 -23.31 -26.37
C GLU A 52 35.83 -23.18 -24.98
N GLU A 53 36.47 -22.35 -24.15
CA GLU A 53 35.97 -21.90 -22.87
C GLU A 53 34.51 -21.46 -23.01
N GLY A 54 33.62 -22.18 -22.34
CA GLY A 54 32.24 -21.77 -22.18
C GLY A 54 32.20 -20.39 -21.54
N SER A 55 31.82 -19.39 -22.32
CA SER A 55 31.29 -18.15 -21.78
C SER A 55 30.12 -18.52 -20.87
N GLU A 56 30.32 -18.36 -19.56
CA GLU A 56 29.23 -18.44 -18.59
C GLU A 56 28.15 -17.47 -19.06
N VAL A 57 27.01 -18.00 -19.51
CA VAL A 57 25.80 -17.20 -19.72
C VAL A 57 25.45 -16.68 -18.32
N GLU A 58 25.85 -15.45 -18.01
CA GLU A 58 25.34 -14.73 -16.84
C GLU A 58 23.81 -14.72 -16.98
N ASP A 59 23.11 -15.45 -16.11
CA ASP A 59 21.65 -15.37 -16.00
C ASP A 59 21.27 -13.92 -15.68
N GLU A 60 21.00 -13.12 -16.71
CA GLU A 60 20.57 -11.74 -16.55
C GLU A 60 19.30 -11.71 -15.70
N ARG A 61 19.37 -11.02 -14.55
CA ARG A 61 18.24 -10.85 -13.63
C ARG A 61 17.03 -10.35 -14.45
N PRO A 62 15.85 -10.97 -14.32
CA PRO A 62 14.69 -10.60 -15.13
C PRO A 62 14.35 -9.11 -14.93
N ALA A 63 14.04 -8.43 -16.01
CA ALA A 63 13.69 -7.01 -15.99
C ALA A 63 12.17 -6.82 -16.18
N TRP A 64 11.67 -5.67 -15.77
CA TRP A 64 10.31 -5.24 -16.11
C TRP A 64 10.18 -4.98 -17.61
N ASN A 65 9.07 -5.38 -18.22
CA ASN A 65 8.86 -5.20 -19.66
C ASN A 65 8.76 -3.72 -20.03
N ASN A 66 8.12 -2.92 -19.17
CA ASN A 66 8.01 -1.48 -19.33
C ASN A 66 7.91 -0.78 -17.97
N LYS A 67 8.08 0.55 -18.00
CA LYS A 67 8.04 1.39 -16.80
C LYS A 67 6.67 1.40 -16.13
N LEU A 68 5.61 1.39 -16.92
CA LEU A 68 4.22 1.41 -16.43
C LEU A 68 3.91 0.17 -15.59
N GLN A 69 4.35 -1.02 -16.04
CA GLN A 69 4.18 -2.28 -15.32
C GLN A 69 4.86 -2.25 -13.96
N TYR A 70 6.06 -1.68 -13.86
CA TYR A 70 6.75 -1.47 -12.60
C TYR A 70 5.95 -0.53 -11.67
N ILE A 71 5.50 0.62 -12.17
CA ILE A 71 4.72 1.57 -11.37
C ILE A 71 3.40 0.95 -10.91
N LEU A 72 2.68 0.25 -11.78
CA LEU A 72 1.45 -0.46 -11.41
C LEU A 72 1.73 -1.57 -10.39
N ALA A 73 2.84 -2.29 -10.51
CA ALA A 73 3.25 -3.29 -9.51
C ALA A 73 3.49 -2.65 -8.13
N GLN A 74 4.19 -1.52 -8.10
CA GLN A 74 4.47 -0.79 -6.86
C GLN A 74 3.20 -0.16 -6.26
N VAL A 75 2.32 0.40 -7.11
CA VAL A 75 1.01 0.93 -6.70
C VAL A 75 0.13 -0.19 -6.17
N GLY A 76 0.03 -1.34 -6.84
CA GLY A 76 -0.80 -2.45 -6.35
C GLY A 76 -0.24 -3.11 -5.07
N PHE A 77 1.06 -3.01 -4.81
CA PHE A 77 1.61 -3.43 -3.52
C PHE A 77 1.30 -2.43 -2.40
N SER A 78 1.43 -1.13 -2.68
CA SER A 78 1.21 -0.06 -1.69
C SER A 78 -0.28 0.18 -1.41
N VAL A 79 -1.11 0.11 -2.44
CA VAL A 79 -2.56 0.27 -2.35
C VAL A 79 -3.18 -1.10 -2.11
N GLY A 80 -3.59 -1.34 -0.87
CA GLY A 80 -4.17 -2.60 -0.44
C GLY A 80 -5.53 -2.45 0.22
N LEU A 81 -5.95 -3.53 0.88
CA LEU A 81 -7.18 -3.59 1.67
C LEU A 81 -7.18 -2.55 2.82
N GLY A 82 -6.00 -2.23 3.34
CA GLY A 82 -5.82 -1.20 4.38
C GLY A 82 -6.30 0.19 3.96
N ASN A 83 -6.24 0.55 2.67
CA ASN A 83 -6.73 1.83 2.18
C ASN A 83 -8.27 1.90 2.18
N VAL A 84 -8.96 0.76 2.04
CA VAL A 84 -10.43 0.71 1.89
C VAL A 84 -11.17 0.56 3.20
N TRP A 85 -10.61 -0.12 4.22
CA TRP A 85 -11.27 -0.21 5.52
C TRP A 85 -10.47 0.37 6.69
N ARG A 86 -9.15 0.19 6.72
CA ARG A 86 -8.36 0.56 7.92
C ARG A 86 -8.18 2.07 7.98
N PHE A 87 -7.80 2.69 6.86
CA PHE A 87 -7.61 4.13 6.78
C PHE A 87 -8.90 4.92 7.06
N PRO A 88 -10.07 4.57 6.49
CA PRO A 88 -11.34 5.23 6.81
C PRO A 88 -11.75 5.05 8.27
N TYR A 89 -11.58 3.85 8.83
CA TYR A 89 -11.82 3.60 10.25
C TYR A 89 -10.93 4.47 11.15
N LEU A 90 -9.62 4.53 10.87
CA LEU A 90 -8.69 5.38 11.62
C LEU A 90 -9.05 6.86 11.47
N CYS A 91 -9.48 7.29 10.28
CA CYS A 91 -9.98 8.64 10.04
C CYS A 91 -11.19 8.94 10.94
N GLN A 92 -12.21 8.08 10.95
CA GLN A 92 -13.42 8.24 11.76
C GLN A 92 -13.11 8.29 13.27
N LYS A 93 -12.32 7.33 13.75
CA LYS A 93 -11.94 7.19 15.16
C LYS A 93 -11.10 8.37 15.66
N ASN A 94 -10.18 8.88 14.85
CA ASN A 94 -9.17 9.86 15.27
C ASN A 94 -9.53 11.30 14.86
N GLY A 95 -10.81 11.65 14.88
CA GLY A 95 -11.27 13.03 14.72
C GLY A 95 -11.59 13.46 13.27
N GLY A 96 -11.93 12.49 12.41
CA GLY A 96 -12.31 12.74 11.02
C GLY A 96 -11.17 13.38 10.23
N GLY A 97 -11.45 14.52 9.60
CA GLY A 97 -10.52 15.25 8.75
C GLY A 97 -9.26 15.71 9.48
N ALA A 98 -9.30 15.83 10.82
CA ALA A 98 -8.13 16.14 11.63
C ALA A 98 -7.04 15.07 11.50
N TYR A 99 -7.39 13.79 11.31
CA TYR A 99 -6.45 12.68 11.15
C TYR A 99 -5.63 12.75 9.84
N LEU A 100 -6.17 13.38 8.79
CA LEU A 100 -5.49 13.49 7.50
C LEU A 100 -4.19 14.32 7.60
N LEU A 101 -4.15 15.29 8.52
CA LEU A 101 -3.01 16.18 8.70
C LEU A 101 -1.80 15.46 9.35
N PRO A 102 -1.91 14.79 10.51
CA PRO A 102 -0.84 13.92 11.03
C PRO A 102 -0.35 12.89 10.02
N TYR A 103 -1.27 12.25 9.29
CA TYR A 103 -0.90 11.27 8.27
C TYR A 103 -0.05 11.91 7.15
N LEU A 104 -0.48 13.05 6.60
CA LEU A 104 0.27 13.74 5.55
C LEU A 104 1.64 14.22 6.03
N ILE A 105 1.73 14.75 7.26
CA ILE A 105 3.01 15.17 7.85
C ILE A 105 3.96 13.97 7.97
N LEU A 106 3.48 12.85 8.52
CA LEU A 106 4.30 11.64 8.68
C LEU A 106 4.67 11.01 7.33
N LEU A 107 3.79 11.08 6.33
CA LEU A 107 4.07 10.65 4.97
C LEU A 107 5.22 11.46 4.36
N LEU A 108 5.21 12.79 4.50
CA LEU A 108 6.25 13.65 3.94
C LEU A 108 7.59 13.53 4.68
N VAL A 109 7.55 13.47 6.02
CA VAL A 109 8.75 13.51 6.88
C VAL A 109 9.41 12.13 7.04
N ILE A 110 8.63 11.05 7.02
CA ILE A 110 9.12 9.69 7.29
C ILE A 110 8.83 8.75 6.12
N GLY A 111 7.59 8.73 5.62
CA GLY A 111 7.15 7.81 4.58
C GLY A 111 7.96 7.93 3.28
N ILE A 112 7.91 9.08 2.61
CA ILE A 112 8.61 9.32 1.33
C ILE A 112 10.12 9.14 1.48
N PRO A 113 10.80 9.70 2.51
CA PRO A 113 12.23 9.49 2.68
C PRO A 113 12.60 8.00 2.82
N LEU A 114 11.92 7.24 3.67
CA LEU A 114 12.25 5.82 3.87
C LEU A 114 11.90 4.97 2.64
N PHE A 115 10.79 5.27 1.98
CA PHE A 115 10.40 4.60 0.75
C PHE A 115 11.42 4.83 -0.38
N PHE A 116 11.88 6.07 -0.52
CA PHE A 116 12.96 6.40 -1.47
C PHE A 116 14.28 5.68 -1.10
N LEU A 117 14.59 5.55 0.18
CA LEU A 117 15.76 4.81 0.65
C LEU A 117 15.69 3.34 0.24
N GLU A 118 14.58 2.64 0.51
CA GLU A 118 14.45 1.22 0.12
C GLU A 118 14.50 1.02 -1.40
N LEU A 119 13.80 1.86 -2.16
CA LEU A 119 13.81 1.81 -3.63
C LEU A 119 15.21 2.01 -4.21
N SER A 120 15.95 2.99 -3.69
CA SER A 120 17.28 3.30 -4.21
C SER A 120 18.32 2.25 -3.82
N VAL A 121 18.25 1.72 -2.60
CA VAL A 121 19.13 0.61 -2.16
C VAL A 121 18.90 -0.63 -3.02
N GLY A 122 17.62 -1.00 -3.25
CA GLY A 122 17.27 -2.14 -4.11
C GLY A 122 17.75 -1.97 -5.55
N GLN A 123 17.53 -0.79 -6.14
CA GLN A 123 17.96 -0.49 -7.53
C GLN A 123 19.48 -0.44 -7.68
N ARG A 124 20.20 0.10 -6.69
CA ARG A 124 21.67 0.23 -6.73
C ARG A 124 22.37 -1.12 -6.63
N ILE A 125 21.96 -1.95 -5.67
CA ILE A 125 22.62 -3.22 -5.35
C ILE A 125 22.11 -4.37 -6.24
N ARG A 126 20.87 -4.29 -6.74
CA ARG A 126 20.22 -5.31 -7.59
C ARG A 126 20.19 -6.71 -6.97
N ARG A 127 19.90 -6.78 -5.66
CA ARG A 127 19.66 -8.02 -4.91
C ARG A 127 18.40 -7.88 -4.05
N GLY A 128 17.84 -9.01 -3.61
CA GLY A 128 16.79 -9.05 -2.58
C GLY A 128 17.30 -8.56 -1.22
N SER A 129 16.37 -8.36 -0.29
CA SER A 129 16.62 -7.78 1.05
C SER A 129 17.81 -8.43 1.80
N ILE A 130 17.87 -9.77 1.89
CA ILE A 130 19.02 -10.48 2.53
C ILE A 130 20.36 -10.12 1.86
N GLY A 131 20.41 -10.11 0.53
CA GLY A 131 21.62 -9.80 -0.23
C GLY A 131 22.04 -8.34 -0.10
N VAL A 132 21.07 -7.42 -0.02
CA VAL A 132 21.28 -5.99 0.21
C VAL A 132 21.94 -5.72 1.55
N TRP A 133 21.39 -6.26 2.63
CA TRP A 133 21.90 -5.99 3.98
C TRP A 133 23.26 -6.65 4.20
N ASN A 134 23.49 -7.83 3.61
CA ASN A 134 24.81 -8.48 3.59
C ASN A 134 25.86 -7.66 2.82
N TYR A 135 25.48 -7.01 1.72
CA TYR A 135 26.39 -6.15 0.94
C TYR A 135 26.80 -4.90 1.71
N ILE A 136 25.86 -4.27 2.43
CA ILE A 136 26.14 -3.12 3.29
C ILE A 136 27.05 -3.52 4.46
N SER A 137 26.68 -4.57 5.19
CA SER A 137 27.50 -5.15 6.24
C SER A 137 27.10 -6.60 6.50
N PRO A 138 28.01 -7.59 6.40
CA PRO A 138 27.70 -8.99 6.66
C PRO A 138 27.10 -9.26 8.06
N LYS A 139 27.39 -8.39 9.04
CA LYS A 139 26.85 -8.49 10.41
C LYS A 139 25.37 -8.09 10.50
N LEU A 140 24.86 -7.35 9.53
CA LEU A 140 23.48 -6.84 9.47
C LEU A 140 22.59 -7.67 8.55
N GLY A 141 23.07 -8.78 7.98
CA GLY A 141 22.28 -9.68 7.12
C GLY A 141 21.00 -10.20 7.76
N GLY A 142 20.94 -10.26 9.09
CA GLY A 142 19.74 -10.65 9.84
C GLY A 142 18.53 -9.74 9.63
N ILE A 143 18.74 -8.48 9.23
CA ILE A 143 17.65 -7.55 8.89
C ILE A 143 16.80 -8.13 7.75
N GLY A 144 17.43 -8.62 6.68
CA GLY A 144 16.70 -9.20 5.55
C GLY A 144 15.97 -10.49 5.90
N PHE A 145 16.54 -11.32 6.77
CA PHE A 145 15.84 -12.52 7.26
C PHE A 145 14.63 -12.16 8.13
N ALA A 146 14.74 -11.13 8.98
CA ALA A 146 13.61 -10.62 9.76
C ALA A 146 12.49 -10.10 8.85
N SER A 147 12.81 -9.32 7.81
CA SER A 147 11.83 -8.89 6.79
C SER A 147 11.11 -10.08 6.14
N CYS A 148 11.82 -11.15 5.80
CA CYS A 148 11.20 -12.35 5.23
C CYS A 148 10.24 -13.04 6.22
N VAL A 149 10.60 -13.14 7.50
CA VAL A 149 9.72 -13.74 8.54
C VAL A 149 8.47 -12.90 8.74
N VAL A 150 8.61 -11.57 8.79
CA VAL A 150 7.46 -10.66 8.89
C VAL A 150 6.56 -10.77 7.67
N CYS A 151 7.12 -10.76 6.45
CA CYS A 151 6.34 -10.98 5.23
C CYS A 151 5.60 -12.32 5.26
N PHE A 152 6.22 -13.37 5.78
CA PHE A 152 5.57 -14.67 5.92
C PHE A 152 4.36 -14.58 6.86
N PHE A 153 4.49 -13.96 8.03
CA PHE A 153 3.36 -13.77 8.94
C PHE A 153 2.25 -12.91 8.34
N VAL A 154 2.57 -11.83 7.64
CA VAL A 154 1.57 -10.99 6.99
C VAL A 154 0.86 -11.76 5.88
N ALA A 155 1.61 -12.51 5.06
CA ALA A 155 1.03 -13.32 3.99
C ALA A 155 0.02 -14.36 4.50
N LEU A 156 0.23 -14.90 5.71
CA LEU A 156 -0.67 -15.87 6.30
C LEU A 156 -2.08 -15.31 6.54
N TYR A 157 -2.20 -14.23 7.31
CA TYR A 157 -3.52 -13.70 7.69
C TYR A 157 -4.13 -12.85 6.56
N TYR A 158 -3.32 -12.16 5.76
CA TYR A 158 -3.84 -11.32 4.68
C TYR A 158 -4.52 -12.17 3.59
N ASN A 159 -3.99 -13.37 3.30
CA ASN A 159 -4.62 -14.29 2.36
C ASN A 159 -5.93 -14.93 2.89
N VAL A 160 -6.11 -14.98 4.21
CA VAL A 160 -7.40 -15.37 4.83
C VAL A 160 -8.47 -14.34 4.50
N ILE A 161 -8.12 -13.05 4.54
CA ILE A 161 -9.06 -11.99 4.21
C ILE A 161 -9.44 -12.00 2.71
N ILE A 162 -8.50 -12.36 1.83
CA ILE A 162 -8.81 -12.66 0.42
C ILE A 162 -9.79 -13.84 0.33
N GLY A 163 -9.58 -14.89 1.14
CA GLY A 163 -10.51 -16.01 1.27
C GLY A 163 -11.92 -15.58 1.67
N TRP A 164 -12.07 -14.71 2.67
CA TRP A 164 -13.37 -14.13 3.05
C TRP A 164 -14.00 -13.33 1.91
N SER A 165 -13.19 -12.55 1.18
CA SER A 165 -13.65 -11.78 0.02
C SER A 165 -14.13 -12.69 -1.12
N LEU A 166 -13.43 -13.81 -1.37
CA LEU A 166 -13.83 -14.82 -2.36
C LEU A 166 -15.14 -15.52 -1.95
N PHE A 167 -15.34 -15.79 -0.66
CA PHE A 167 -16.59 -16.34 -0.15
C PHE A 167 -17.76 -15.41 -0.47
N TYR A 168 -17.69 -14.14 -0.06
CA TYR A 168 -18.75 -13.17 -0.35
C TYR A 168 -18.94 -12.91 -1.84
N PHE A 169 -17.85 -12.87 -2.62
CA PHE A 169 -17.92 -12.78 -4.08
C PHE A 169 -18.75 -13.92 -4.68
N SER A 170 -18.51 -15.17 -4.24
CA SER A 170 -19.27 -16.34 -4.72
C SER A 170 -20.76 -16.28 -4.37
N GLN A 171 -21.09 -15.69 -3.22
CA GLN A 171 -22.46 -15.56 -2.71
C GLN A 171 -23.21 -14.34 -3.29
N SER A 172 -22.51 -13.45 -4.00
CA SER A 172 -23.09 -12.22 -4.55
C SER A 172 -23.91 -12.43 -5.83
N PHE A 173 -23.88 -13.62 -6.44
CA PHE A 173 -24.57 -13.93 -7.71
C PHE A 173 -26.05 -14.36 -7.54
N GLN A 174 -26.69 -13.95 -6.44
CA GLN A 174 -28.05 -14.36 -6.08
C GLN A 174 -28.94 -13.13 -5.82
N GLN A 175 -30.24 -13.24 -6.14
CA GLN A 175 -31.24 -12.22 -5.82
C GLN A 175 -32.44 -12.90 -5.14
N PRO A 176 -32.80 -12.55 -3.89
CA PRO A 176 -32.16 -11.56 -3.01
C PRO A 176 -30.75 -11.98 -2.54
N LEU A 177 -29.98 -11.04 -2.01
CA LEU A 177 -28.67 -11.33 -1.41
C LEU A 177 -28.85 -12.17 -0.13
N PRO A 178 -27.91 -13.09 0.19
CA PRO A 178 -28.06 -13.96 1.37
C PRO A 178 -28.09 -13.24 2.72
N TRP A 179 -27.58 -12.02 2.79
CA TRP A 179 -27.55 -11.18 3.99
C TRP A 179 -28.57 -10.03 3.97
N ASP A 180 -29.58 -10.12 3.09
CA ASP A 180 -30.64 -9.10 2.95
C ASP A 180 -31.64 -9.14 4.11
N GLN A 181 -31.97 -10.35 4.60
CA GLN A 181 -33.03 -10.56 5.60
C GLN A 181 -32.63 -11.59 6.65
N CYS A 182 -33.17 -11.44 7.85
CA CYS A 182 -33.00 -12.42 8.92
C CYS A 182 -33.72 -13.74 8.59
N PRO A 183 -33.12 -14.90 8.89
CA PRO A 183 -33.77 -16.18 8.70
C PRO A 183 -34.96 -16.36 9.65
N LEU A 184 -35.98 -17.07 9.17
CA LEU A 184 -37.17 -17.43 9.94
C LEU A 184 -37.05 -18.86 10.48
N VAL A 185 -37.12 -19.02 11.79
CA VAL A 185 -37.13 -20.32 12.47
C VAL A 185 -38.56 -20.80 12.64
N LYS A 186 -38.83 -22.05 12.22
CA LYS A 186 -40.14 -22.68 12.38
C LYS A 186 -40.10 -23.67 13.53
N ASN A 187 -40.75 -23.35 14.64
CA ASN A 187 -41.12 -24.32 15.67
C ASN A 187 -42.50 -24.92 15.36
N ALA A 188 -42.83 -26.06 15.99
CA ALA A 188 -44.02 -26.88 15.69
C ALA A 188 -45.37 -26.11 15.64
N SER A 189 -45.46 -24.93 16.23
CA SER A 189 -46.67 -24.08 16.23
C SER A 189 -46.41 -22.60 15.91
N HIS A 190 -45.16 -22.12 15.83
CA HIS A 190 -44.83 -20.69 15.69
C HIS A 190 -43.63 -20.47 14.75
N THR A 191 -43.75 -19.52 13.83
CA THR A 191 -42.63 -19.00 13.03
C THR A 191 -42.16 -17.68 13.65
N PHE A 192 -40.90 -17.62 14.06
CA PHE A 192 -40.28 -16.41 14.63
C PHE A 192 -38.96 -16.11 13.93
N VAL A 193 -38.51 -14.88 14.03
CA VAL A 193 -37.21 -14.44 13.49
C VAL A 193 -36.10 -14.96 14.40
N GLU A 194 -34.96 -15.35 13.85
CA GLU A 194 -33.80 -15.77 14.65
C GLU A 194 -33.45 -14.68 15.69
N PRO A 195 -33.51 -14.96 17.01
CA PRO A 195 -33.38 -13.94 18.05
C PRO A 195 -32.04 -13.20 18.04
N GLU A 196 -30.96 -13.89 17.66
CA GLU A 196 -29.64 -13.27 17.52
C GLU A 196 -29.62 -12.25 16.37
N CYS A 197 -30.29 -12.59 15.25
CA CYS A 197 -30.38 -11.72 14.09
C CYS A 197 -31.25 -10.49 14.36
N GLU A 198 -32.37 -10.68 15.07
CA GLU A 198 -33.29 -9.61 15.44
C GLU A 198 -32.63 -8.58 16.37
N LYS A 199 -31.79 -9.03 17.32
CA LYS A 199 -31.04 -8.13 18.23
C LYS A 199 -29.87 -7.39 17.55
N SER A 200 -29.34 -7.94 16.47
CA SER A 200 -28.18 -7.39 15.76
C SER A 200 -28.60 -6.83 14.39
N SER A 201 -28.19 -7.48 13.31
CA SER A 201 -28.67 -7.21 11.95
C SER A 201 -28.49 -8.44 11.08
N ALA A 202 -29.22 -8.51 9.95
CA ALA A 202 -29.08 -9.60 8.98
C ALA A 202 -27.64 -9.78 8.48
N THR A 203 -26.91 -8.69 8.26
CA THR A 203 -25.52 -8.70 7.82
C THR A 203 -24.56 -9.13 8.92
N THR A 204 -24.76 -8.67 10.15
CA THR A 204 -23.96 -9.05 11.32
C THR A 204 -24.12 -10.54 11.62
N TYR A 205 -25.36 -11.02 11.63
CA TYR A 205 -25.67 -12.45 11.78
C TYR A 205 -25.03 -13.28 10.67
N TYR A 206 -25.15 -12.85 9.40
CA TYR A 206 -24.54 -13.57 8.28
C TYR A 206 -23.01 -13.66 8.41
N TRP A 207 -22.35 -12.59 8.84
CA TRP A 207 -20.90 -12.60 9.06
C TRP A 207 -20.49 -13.56 10.18
N TYR A 208 -21.10 -13.44 11.36
CA TYR A 208 -20.67 -14.19 12.54
C TYR A 208 -21.16 -15.64 12.54
N ARG A 209 -22.35 -15.96 11.99
CA ARG A 209 -22.94 -17.30 12.03
C ARG A 209 -22.82 -18.06 10.73
N GLU A 210 -23.18 -17.45 9.60
CA GLU A 210 -23.23 -18.17 8.32
C GLU A 210 -21.85 -18.26 7.63
N ALA A 211 -21.09 -17.17 7.67
CA ALA A 211 -19.76 -17.09 7.07
C ALA A 211 -18.72 -17.72 8.02
N LEU A 212 -18.43 -17.08 9.15
CA LEU A 212 -17.36 -17.52 10.06
C LEU A 212 -17.77 -18.71 10.92
N ASN A 213 -19.04 -18.77 11.34
CA ASN A 213 -19.52 -19.65 12.41
C ASN A 213 -18.65 -19.51 13.67
N ILE A 214 -18.57 -18.28 14.19
CA ILE A 214 -17.60 -17.89 15.21
C ILE A 214 -17.88 -18.54 16.57
N SER A 215 -16.85 -18.78 17.39
CA SER A 215 -16.98 -19.18 18.79
C SER A 215 -17.07 -17.97 19.74
N ASN A 216 -17.56 -18.18 20.96
CA ASN A 216 -17.65 -17.11 21.98
C ASN A 216 -16.28 -16.71 22.54
N SER A 217 -15.28 -17.58 22.43
CA SER A 217 -13.92 -17.32 22.91
C SER A 217 -12.85 -17.93 22.01
N ILE A 218 -11.61 -17.42 22.11
CA ILE A 218 -10.46 -17.96 21.38
C ILE A 218 -10.06 -19.36 21.85
N SER A 219 -10.40 -19.73 23.09
CA SER A 219 -10.04 -21.02 23.69
C SER A 219 -10.93 -22.16 23.20
N GLU A 220 -12.11 -21.84 22.66
CA GLU A 220 -13.04 -22.83 22.10
C GLU A 220 -12.67 -23.13 20.65
N SER A 221 -11.89 -24.19 20.43
CA SER A 221 -11.62 -24.68 19.07
C SER A 221 -12.84 -25.45 18.56
N GLY A 222 -13.71 -24.75 17.83
CA GLY A 222 -14.95 -25.31 17.28
C GLY A 222 -14.79 -26.11 15.97
N GLY A 223 -13.58 -26.60 15.67
CA GLY A 223 -13.27 -27.30 14.41
C GLY A 223 -13.04 -26.37 13.21
N LEU A 224 -12.75 -26.97 12.05
CA LEU A 224 -12.50 -26.26 10.79
C LEU A 224 -13.81 -25.95 10.06
N ASN A 225 -14.00 -24.69 9.65
CA ASN A 225 -15.10 -24.29 8.79
C ASN A 225 -14.77 -24.64 7.34
N TRP A 226 -15.40 -25.69 6.80
CA TRP A 226 -15.09 -26.21 5.47
C TRP A 226 -15.28 -25.18 4.35
N LYS A 227 -16.29 -24.29 4.46
CA LYS A 227 -16.54 -23.23 3.46
C LYS A 227 -15.33 -22.31 3.39
N MET A 228 -14.83 -21.87 4.55
CA MET A 228 -13.67 -21.00 4.68
C MET A 228 -12.37 -21.70 4.26
N THR A 229 -12.22 -22.99 4.56
CA THR A 229 -11.06 -23.79 4.12
C THR A 229 -10.95 -23.85 2.59
N ILE A 230 -12.06 -24.05 1.87
CA ILE A 230 -12.05 -24.06 0.40
C ILE A 230 -11.71 -22.67 -0.15
N CYS A 231 -12.27 -21.60 0.43
CA CYS A 231 -11.95 -20.25 0.00
C CYS A 231 -10.48 -19.88 0.26
N LEU A 232 -9.89 -20.33 1.38
CA LEU A 232 -8.47 -20.16 1.66
C LEU A 232 -7.60 -20.93 0.67
N LEU A 233 -7.98 -22.17 0.33
CA LEU A 233 -7.29 -22.96 -0.70
C LEU A 233 -7.34 -22.24 -2.05
N ALA A 234 -8.51 -21.75 -2.44
CA ALA A 234 -8.68 -20.99 -3.68
C ALA A 234 -7.81 -19.73 -3.69
N ALA A 235 -7.74 -18.97 -2.59
CA ALA A 235 -6.90 -17.79 -2.46
C ALA A 235 -5.41 -18.13 -2.67
N TRP A 236 -4.89 -19.18 -1.99
CA TRP A 236 -3.51 -19.62 -2.16
C TRP A 236 -3.21 -20.16 -3.56
N VAL A 237 -4.16 -20.86 -4.20
CA VAL A 237 -4.01 -21.32 -5.59
C VAL A 237 -3.90 -20.13 -6.54
N VAL A 238 -4.75 -19.11 -6.40
CA VAL A 238 -4.69 -17.89 -7.23
C VAL A 238 -3.36 -17.17 -7.05
N VAL A 239 -2.90 -16.97 -5.81
CA VAL A 239 -1.60 -16.36 -5.52
C VAL A 239 -0.45 -17.18 -6.11
N CYS A 240 -0.48 -18.51 -5.95
CA CYS A 240 0.56 -19.40 -6.45
C CYS A 240 0.65 -19.38 -7.98
N LEU A 241 -0.49 -19.44 -8.68
CA LEU A 241 -0.54 -19.39 -10.15
C LEU A 241 -0.06 -18.03 -10.68
N ALA A 242 -0.45 -16.94 -10.02
CA ALA A 242 -0.02 -15.59 -10.38
C ALA A 242 1.49 -15.37 -10.21
N MET A 243 2.09 -15.98 -9.18
CA MET A 243 3.50 -15.80 -8.81
C MET A 243 4.44 -16.88 -9.36
N ILE A 244 3.94 -17.90 -10.07
CA ILE A 244 4.74 -19.06 -10.48
C ILE A 244 5.98 -18.68 -11.32
N LYS A 245 5.86 -17.70 -12.22
CA LYS A 245 6.98 -17.12 -13.00
C LYS A 245 7.48 -15.78 -12.44
N GLY A 246 7.14 -15.45 -11.20
CA GLY A 246 7.50 -14.17 -10.57
C GLY A 246 6.96 -12.94 -11.30
N ILE A 247 7.82 -11.91 -11.46
CA ILE A 247 7.47 -10.63 -12.07
C ILE A 247 6.94 -10.75 -13.51
N GLN A 248 7.34 -11.77 -14.27
CA GLN A 248 6.90 -11.95 -15.66
C GLN A 248 5.41 -12.32 -15.77
N SER A 249 4.87 -13.05 -14.79
CA SER A 249 3.45 -13.40 -14.74
C SER A 249 2.65 -12.39 -13.92
N SER A 250 3.10 -12.09 -12.71
CA SER A 250 2.41 -11.15 -11.81
C SER A 250 2.30 -9.76 -12.43
N GLY A 251 3.34 -9.28 -13.11
CA GLY A 251 3.31 -7.98 -13.78
C GLY A 251 2.23 -7.87 -14.86
N LYS A 252 1.78 -8.97 -15.49
CA LYS A 252 0.66 -8.91 -16.46
C LYS A 252 -0.68 -8.80 -15.75
N ILE A 253 -0.83 -9.52 -14.64
CA ILE A 253 -2.05 -9.52 -13.81
C ILE A 253 -2.24 -8.15 -13.15
N MET A 254 -1.14 -7.47 -12.79
CA MET A 254 -1.17 -6.15 -12.14
C MET A 254 -1.83 -5.06 -12.97
N TYR A 255 -1.88 -5.16 -14.30
CA TYR A 255 -2.63 -4.20 -15.12
C TYR A 255 -4.11 -4.18 -14.74
N PHE A 256 -4.73 -5.35 -14.64
CA PHE A 256 -6.13 -5.45 -14.23
C PHE A 256 -6.28 -5.23 -12.72
N SER A 257 -5.47 -5.95 -11.91
CA SER A 257 -5.60 -5.97 -10.45
C SER A 257 -5.39 -4.59 -9.82
N SER A 258 -4.52 -3.75 -10.40
CA SER A 258 -4.23 -2.42 -9.85
C SER A 258 -5.19 -1.34 -10.38
N LEU A 259 -5.71 -1.45 -11.61
CA LEU A 259 -6.58 -0.43 -12.21
C LEU A 259 -8.06 -0.65 -11.87
N PHE A 260 -8.52 -1.90 -11.82
CA PHE A 260 -9.92 -2.23 -11.57
C PHE A 260 -10.47 -1.62 -10.26
N PRO A 261 -9.73 -1.63 -9.12
CA PRO A 261 -10.19 -0.98 -7.90
C PRO A 261 -10.53 0.50 -8.05
N TYR A 262 -9.76 1.26 -8.85
CA TYR A 262 -10.05 2.68 -9.08
C TYR A 262 -11.35 2.89 -9.86
N VAL A 263 -11.62 2.02 -10.84
CA VAL A 263 -12.90 2.04 -11.58
C VAL A 263 -14.06 1.78 -10.62
N VAL A 264 -13.92 0.79 -9.74
CA VAL A 264 -14.96 0.45 -8.75
C VAL A 264 -15.18 1.61 -7.77
N LEU A 265 -14.11 2.16 -7.19
CA LEU A 265 -14.20 3.29 -6.27
C LEU A 265 -14.87 4.51 -6.91
N LEU A 266 -14.56 4.83 -8.17
CA LEU A 266 -15.19 5.93 -8.89
C LEU A 266 -16.69 5.66 -9.15
N CYS A 267 -17.06 4.44 -9.55
CA CYS A 267 -18.46 4.05 -9.73
C CYS A 267 -19.25 4.13 -8.42
N PHE A 268 -18.67 3.66 -7.31
CA PHE A 268 -19.27 3.77 -5.99
C PHE A 268 -19.40 5.23 -5.53
N LEU A 269 -18.40 6.07 -5.81
CA LEU A 269 -18.47 7.49 -5.47
C LEU A 269 -19.64 8.17 -6.20
N ILE A 270 -19.73 7.99 -7.52
CA ILE A 270 -20.81 8.56 -8.33
C ILE A 270 -22.16 8.05 -7.81
N ARG A 271 -22.28 6.74 -7.53
CA ARG A 271 -23.52 6.16 -7.02
C ARG A 271 -23.89 6.71 -5.65
N ALA A 272 -22.94 6.79 -4.72
CA ALA A 272 -23.17 7.26 -3.36
C ALA A 272 -23.59 8.74 -3.35
N LEU A 273 -22.98 9.59 -4.18
CA LEU A 273 -23.33 11.00 -4.29
C LEU A 273 -24.73 11.24 -4.88
N LEU A 274 -25.28 10.29 -5.64
CA LEU A 274 -26.65 10.34 -6.15
C LEU A 274 -27.70 9.89 -5.13
N LEU A 275 -27.28 9.38 -3.97
CA LEU A 275 -28.16 8.92 -2.91
C LEU A 275 -28.34 10.00 -1.83
N ASN A 276 -29.56 10.07 -1.29
CA ASN A 276 -29.91 11.01 -0.22
C ASN A 276 -29.15 10.68 1.08
N GLY A 277 -28.74 11.70 1.84
CA GLY A 277 -27.99 11.53 3.10
C GLY A 277 -26.48 11.28 2.95
N SER A 278 -25.96 11.11 1.73
CA SER A 278 -24.52 10.95 1.50
C SER A 278 -23.69 12.17 1.94
N THR A 279 -24.27 13.36 1.86
CA THR A 279 -23.64 14.63 2.26
C THR A 279 -23.34 14.70 3.76
N ASP A 280 -24.16 14.06 4.60
CA ASP A 280 -23.99 14.10 6.06
C ASP A 280 -22.76 13.32 6.49
N GLY A 281 -22.52 12.17 5.87
CA GLY A 281 -21.29 11.41 6.04
C GLY A 281 -20.05 12.15 5.54
N ILE A 282 -20.13 12.81 4.38
CA ILE A 282 -19.02 13.63 3.86
C ILE A 282 -18.73 14.82 4.78
N ARG A 283 -19.77 15.50 5.28
CA ARG A 283 -19.64 16.58 6.24
C ARG A 283 -18.99 16.09 7.53
N HIS A 284 -19.39 14.91 8.01
CA HIS A 284 -18.79 14.26 9.17
C HIS A 284 -17.30 13.96 8.94
N MET A 285 -16.92 13.48 7.75
CA MET A 285 -15.51 13.27 7.37
C MET A 285 -14.70 14.56 7.47
N PHE A 286 -15.21 15.68 6.93
CA PHE A 286 -14.43 16.92 6.84
C PHE A 286 -14.55 17.84 8.07
N THR A 287 -15.34 17.49 9.08
CA THR A 287 -15.44 18.27 10.32
C THR A 287 -14.26 17.92 11.24
N PRO A 288 -13.24 18.79 11.38
CA PRO A 288 -12.01 18.42 12.06
C PRO A 288 -12.13 18.57 13.57
N LYS A 289 -11.95 17.47 14.32
CA LYS A 289 -11.85 17.50 15.79
C LYS A 289 -10.39 17.67 16.21
N LEU A 290 -9.89 18.90 16.18
CA LEU A 290 -8.46 19.22 16.40
C LEU A 290 -7.92 18.78 17.77
N GLU A 291 -8.79 18.67 18.78
CA GLU A 291 -8.44 18.21 20.12
C GLU A 291 -7.84 16.79 20.10
N MET A 292 -8.30 15.93 19.19
CA MET A 292 -7.78 14.56 19.04
C MET A 292 -6.30 14.53 18.63
N MET A 293 -5.80 15.56 17.94
CA MET A 293 -4.40 15.60 17.51
C MET A 293 -3.40 15.75 18.66
N LEU A 294 -3.87 16.17 19.85
CA LEU A 294 -3.06 16.25 21.06
C LEU A 294 -2.75 14.87 21.63
N GLU A 295 -3.53 13.86 21.28
CA GLU A 295 -3.33 12.50 21.76
C GLU A 295 -2.14 11.82 21.04
N PRO A 296 -1.11 11.34 21.77
CA PRO A 296 0.01 10.61 21.17
C PRO A 296 -0.40 9.36 20.40
N LYS A 297 -1.55 8.78 20.76
CA LYS A 297 -2.14 7.61 20.11
C LYS A 297 -2.43 7.87 18.62
N VAL A 298 -2.93 9.06 18.28
CA VAL A 298 -3.29 9.43 16.90
C VAL A 298 -2.06 9.44 16.00
N TRP A 299 -0.96 10.02 16.47
CA TRP A 299 0.32 10.07 15.74
C TRP A 299 0.94 8.68 15.57
N ARG A 300 0.85 7.83 16.58
CA ARG A 300 1.31 6.44 16.49
C ARG A 300 0.50 5.66 15.46
N GLU A 301 -0.83 5.72 15.52
CA GLU A 301 -1.71 5.02 14.58
C GLU A 301 -1.49 5.52 13.14
N ALA A 302 -1.32 6.83 12.94
CA ALA A 302 -0.97 7.42 11.64
C ALA A 302 0.39 6.93 11.12
N ALA A 303 1.42 6.86 11.97
CA ALA A 303 2.74 6.40 11.56
C ALA A 303 2.72 4.91 11.16
N THR A 304 2.07 4.08 11.98
CA THR A 304 1.85 2.67 11.66
C THR A 304 1.12 2.54 10.32
N GLN A 305 0.08 3.34 10.08
CA GLN A 305 -0.63 3.32 8.79
C GLN A 305 0.27 3.69 7.61
N VAL A 306 1.18 4.66 7.74
CA VAL A 306 2.16 4.99 6.69
C VAL A 306 3.08 3.80 6.38
N PHE A 307 3.54 3.07 7.40
CA PHE A 307 4.46 1.95 7.21
C PHE A 307 3.79 0.77 6.50
N PHE A 308 2.57 0.41 6.92
CA PHE A 308 1.80 -0.62 6.25
C PHE A 308 1.35 -0.21 4.84
N ALA A 309 0.96 1.06 4.63
CA ALA A 309 0.47 1.52 3.32
C ALA A 309 1.58 1.71 2.28
N LEU A 310 2.84 1.91 2.67
CA LEU A 310 3.96 1.94 1.72
C LEU A 310 4.74 0.62 1.66
N GLY A 311 4.44 -0.33 2.55
CA GLY A 311 5.14 -1.61 2.63
C GLY A 311 6.60 -1.48 3.09
N LEU A 312 6.89 -0.55 4.02
CA LEU A 312 8.25 -0.29 4.51
C LEU A 312 8.74 -1.40 5.44
N GLY A 313 9.99 -1.85 5.25
CA GLY A 313 10.64 -2.91 6.03
C GLY A 313 10.23 -4.33 5.64
N PHE A 314 9.29 -4.50 4.71
CA PHE A 314 8.87 -5.80 4.18
C PHE A 314 9.94 -6.41 3.25
N GLY A 315 10.77 -5.57 2.62
CA GLY A 315 11.72 -6.00 1.60
C GLY A 315 11.11 -6.28 0.22
N GLY A 316 9.77 -6.20 0.08
CA GLY A 316 9.08 -6.26 -1.21
C GLY A 316 9.41 -5.06 -2.11
N VAL A 317 9.52 -3.86 -1.53
CA VAL A 317 9.95 -2.63 -2.24
C VAL A 317 11.37 -2.78 -2.80
N ILE A 318 12.29 -3.31 -1.97
CA ILE A 318 13.66 -3.63 -2.36
C ILE A 318 13.67 -4.68 -3.48
N ALA A 319 12.84 -5.72 -3.38
CA ALA A 319 12.72 -6.76 -4.40
C ALA A 319 12.23 -6.18 -5.74
N PHE A 320 11.16 -5.40 -5.77
CA PHE A 320 10.65 -4.82 -7.03
C PHE A 320 11.63 -3.84 -7.69
N SER A 321 12.28 -2.98 -6.91
CA SER A 321 13.27 -2.03 -7.43
C SER A 321 14.55 -2.70 -7.94
N SER A 322 14.93 -3.85 -7.40
CA SER A 322 16.11 -4.61 -7.85
C SER A 322 16.04 -5.08 -9.32
N TYR A 323 14.82 -5.20 -9.86
CA TYR A 323 14.54 -5.59 -11.24
C TYR A 323 14.56 -4.40 -12.22
N ASN A 324 14.65 -3.16 -11.73
CA ASN A 324 14.77 -1.99 -12.58
C ASN A 324 16.19 -1.83 -13.15
N LYS A 325 16.28 -1.05 -14.24
CA LYS A 325 17.54 -0.54 -14.75
C LYS A 325 18.19 0.39 -13.73
N ARG A 326 19.52 0.48 -13.74
CA ARG A 326 20.28 1.26 -12.75
C ARG A 326 20.04 2.77 -12.88
N ASP A 327 19.89 3.27 -14.10
CA ASP A 327 19.68 4.69 -14.44
C ASP A 327 18.23 5.16 -14.27
N ASN A 328 17.33 4.30 -13.79
CA ASN A 328 15.94 4.64 -13.60
C ASN A 328 15.75 5.70 -12.48
N ASN A 329 14.85 6.66 -12.68
CA ASN A 329 14.58 7.71 -11.70
C ASN A 329 13.72 7.22 -10.53
N CYS A 330 14.32 6.50 -9.59
CA CYS A 330 13.64 5.99 -8.40
C CYS A 330 13.14 7.07 -7.43
N HIS A 331 13.69 8.30 -7.49
CA HIS A 331 13.18 9.42 -6.70
C HIS A 331 11.77 9.84 -7.16
N PHE A 332 11.59 10.01 -8.47
CA PHE A 332 10.27 10.32 -9.03
C PHE A 332 9.27 9.20 -8.72
N ASP A 333 9.69 7.94 -8.85
CA ASP A 333 8.86 6.79 -8.53
C ASP A 333 8.40 6.79 -7.06
N ALA A 334 9.32 7.08 -6.14
CA ALA A 334 9.04 7.12 -4.71
C ALA A 334 7.96 8.16 -4.37
N VAL A 335 8.11 9.37 -4.92
CA VAL A 335 7.17 10.47 -4.73
C VAL A 335 5.82 10.15 -5.38
N LEU A 336 5.82 9.70 -6.63
CA LEU A 336 4.61 9.40 -7.40
C LEU A 336 3.76 8.33 -6.69
N VAL A 337 4.35 7.18 -6.34
CA VAL A 337 3.63 6.09 -5.69
C VAL A 337 3.09 6.51 -4.32
N SER A 338 3.87 7.27 -3.54
CA SER A 338 3.44 7.75 -2.23
C SER A 338 2.23 8.67 -2.31
N PHE A 339 2.19 9.58 -3.29
CA PHE A 339 1.04 10.45 -3.53
C PHE A 339 -0.16 9.69 -4.09
N ILE A 340 0.04 8.75 -5.02
CA ILE A 340 -1.04 7.87 -5.50
C ILE A 340 -1.67 7.14 -4.32
N ASN A 341 -0.85 6.55 -3.44
CA ASN A 341 -1.33 5.87 -2.24
C ASN A 341 -2.15 6.82 -1.33
N PHE A 342 -1.66 8.03 -1.06
CA PHE A 342 -2.39 9.03 -0.27
C PHE A 342 -3.73 9.42 -0.90
N PHE A 343 -3.75 9.80 -2.17
CA PHE A 343 -4.99 10.18 -2.86
C PHE A 343 -5.97 9.00 -2.96
N THR A 344 -5.47 7.78 -3.08
CA THR A 344 -6.32 6.58 -3.07
C THR A 344 -6.95 6.35 -1.70
N SER A 345 -6.20 6.52 -0.61
CA SER A 345 -6.75 6.46 0.75
C SER A 345 -7.83 7.52 0.97
N VAL A 346 -7.61 8.75 0.52
CA VAL A 346 -8.59 9.84 0.62
C VAL A 346 -9.82 9.54 -0.21
N LEU A 347 -9.66 9.08 -1.46
CA LEU A 347 -10.77 8.68 -2.34
C LEU A 347 -11.59 7.54 -1.74
N ALA A 348 -10.94 6.47 -1.26
CA ALA A 348 -11.62 5.37 -0.61
C ALA A 348 -12.36 5.83 0.65
N THR A 349 -11.76 6.71 1.46
CA THR A 349 -12.42 7.30 2.64
C THR A 349 -13.64 8.12 2.24
N LEU A 350 -13.55 8.93 1.20
CA LEU A 350 -14.68 9.71 0.71
C LEU A 350 -15.85 8.79 0.30
N VAL A 351 -15.56 7.71 -0.42
CA VAL A 351 -16.56 6.69 -0.79
C VAL A 351 -17.19 6.07 0.46
N VAL A 352 -16.37 5.65 1.43
CA VAL A 352 -16.83 5.03 2.69
C VAL A 352 -17.76 5.95 3.44
N PHE A 353 -17.36 7.21 3.68
CA PHE A 353 -18.18 8.15 4.42
C PHE A 353 -19.46 8.53 3.66
N ALA A 354 -19.43 8.63 2.33
CA ALA A 354 -20.64 8.86 1.54
C ALA A 354 -21.65 7.70 1.66
N VAL A 355 -21.16 6.45 1.62
CA VAL A 355 -21.99 5.25 1.79
C VAL A 355 -22.52 5.13 3.23
N LEU A 356 -21.68 5.42 4.23
CA LEU A 356 -22.09 5.43 5.64
C LEU A 356 -23.11 6.54 5.94
N GLY A 357 -22.99 7.73 5.32
CA GLY A 357 -23.97 8.81 5.41
C GLY A 357 -25.34 8.39 4.89
N PHE A 358 -25.38 7.78 3.70
CA PHE A 358 -26.61 7.19 3.17
C PHE A 358 -27.19 6.12 4.12
N LYS A 359 -26.36 5.19 4.61
CA LYS A 359 -26.77 4.15 5.57
C LYS A 359 -27.40 4.78 6.81
N ALA A 360 -26.74 5.78 7.40
CA ALA A 360 -27.22 6.47 8.60
C ALA A 360 -28.57 7.16 8.34
N SER A 361 -28.75 7.81 7.19
CA SER A 361 -30.02 8.42 6.79
C SER A 361 -31.15 7.39 6.68
N VAL A 362 -30.90 6.24 6.04
CA VAL A 362 -31.90 5.17 5.90
C VAL A 362 -32.29 4.56 7.25
N ILE A 363 -31.31 4.32 8.12
CA ILE A 363 -31.57 3.81 9.48
C ILE A 363 -32.36 4.84 10.29
N ASN A 364 -32.02 6.12 10.15
CA ASN A 364 -32.71 7.20 10.83
C ASN A 364 -34.18 7.31 10.43
N GLU A 365 -34.48 7.25 9.13
CA GLU A 365 -35.85 7.26 8.61
C GLU A 365 -36.69 6.08 9.16
N LYS A 366 -36.09 4.87 9.25
CA LYS A 366 -36.74 3.71 9.85
C LYS A 366 -37.02 3.90 11.35
N CYS A 367 -36.04 4.41 12.09
CA CYS A 367 -36.17 4.72 13.52
C CYS A 367 -37.31 5.71 13.78
N ILE A 368 -37.40 6.77 12.97
CA ILE A 368 -38.46 7.78 13.07
C ILE A 368 -39.83 7.17 12.76
N ALA A 369 -39.93 6.32 11.73
CA ALA A 369 -41.18 5.65 11.38
C ALA A 369 -41.68 4.74 12.51
N GLU A 370 -40.82 3.88 13.06
CA GLU A 370 -41.14 2.99 14.18
C GLU A 370 -41.55 3.77 15.45
N ASN A 371 -40.80 4.82 15.81
CA ASN A 371 -41.12 5.63 16.96
C ASN A 371 -42.43 6.42 16.77
N SER A 372 -42.71 6.87 15.54
CA SER A 372 -43.98 7.53 15.21
C SER A 372 -45.18 6.59 15.38
N GLU A 373 -45.06 5.33 14.96
CA GLU A 373 -46.09 4.32 15.19
C GLU A 373 -46.30 4.05 16.69
N MET A 374 -45.22 4.00 17.47
CA MET A 374 -45.32 3.86 18.93
C MET A 374 -46.00 5.07 19.58
N ILE A 375 -45.66 6.29 19.16
CA ILE A 375 -46.31 7.52 19.65
C ILE A 375 -47.81 7.50 19.32
N ILE A 376 -48.20 7.12 18.09
CA ILE A 376 -49.62 6.96 17.71
C ILE A 376 -50.31 5.93 18.62
N LYS A 377 -49.64 4.83 18.94
CA LYS A 377 -50.19 3.79 19.83
C LYS A 377 -50.40 4.32 21.24
N PHE A 378 -49.45 5.08 21.79
CA PHE A 378 -49.58 5.71 23.11
C PHE A 378 -50.66 6.79 23.17
N LEU A 379 -50.85 7.56 22.10
CA LEU A 379 -51.96 8.52 21.96
C LEU A 379 -53.32 7.80 21.98
N LYS A 380 -53.44 6.70 21.24
CA LYS A 380 -54.68 5.88 21.21
C LYS A 380 -54.99 5.22 22.56
N MET A 381 -53.96 4.84 23.31
CA MET A 381 -54.10 4.24 24.65
C MET A 381 -54.39 5.28 25.74
N GLY A 382 -54.33 6.58 25.44
CA GLY A 382 -54.57 7.67 26.40
C GLY A 382 -53.40 7.96 27.35
N ASN A 383 -52.24 7.33 27.13
CA ASN A 383 -51.03 7.59 27.93
C ASN A 383 -50.38 8.94 27.60
N LEU A 384 -50.63 9.46 26.39
CA LEU A 384 -50.16 10.75 25.90
C LEU A 384 -51.38 11.59 25.49
N SER A 385 -51.45 12.87 25.88
CA SER A 385 -52.52 13.77 25.43
C SER A 385 -52.19 14.33 24.05
N HIS A 386 -53.20 14.42 23.18
CA HIS A 386 -53.08 15.06 21.88
C HIS A 386 -52.71 16.54 21.97
N ASP A 387 -52.96 17.20 23.11
CA ASP A 387 -52.66 18.62 23.34
C ASP A 387 -51.15 18.91 23.45
N ILE A 388 -50.34 17.88 23.68
CA ILE A 388 -48.88 18.00 23.82
C ILE A 388 -48.21 18.11 22.43
N ILE A 389 -48.89 17.68 21.37
CA ILE A 389 -48.32 17.62 20.03
C ILE A 389 -48.70 18.88 19.24
N PRO A 390 -47.72 19.58 18.65
CA PRO A 390 -47.99 20.74 17.82
C PRO A 390 -48.95 20.42 16.66
N HIS A 391 -49.95 21.28 16.46
CA HIS A 391 -51.02 21.07 15.47
C HIS A 391 -50.55 20.99 13.99
N HIS A 392 -49.33 21.42 13.69
CA HIS A 392 -48.76 21.33 12.33
C HIS A 392 -48.21 19.93 12.01
N ILE A 393 -48.04 19.06 13.00
CA ILE A 393 -47.41 17.75 12.83
C ILE A 393 -48.49 16.73 12.50
N ASN A 394 -48.34 16.09 11.34
CA ASN A 394 -49.18 14.98 10.92
C ASN A 394 -48.35 13.69 10.89
N PHE A 395 -48.73 12.71 11.72
CA PHE A 395 -47.99 11.45 11.84
C PHE A 395 -48.05 10.53 10.62
N SER A 396 -48.79 10.90 9.56
CA SER A 396 -48.76 10.17 8.29
C SER A 396 -47.48 10.40 7.47
N ALA A 397 -46.78 11.52 7.70
CA ALA A 397 -45.52 11.85 7.03
C ALA A 397 -44.70 12.78 7.96
N VAL A 398 -44.04 12.18 8.95
CA VAL A 398 -43.22 12.91 9.93
C VAL A 398 -41.84 13.18 9.35
N THR A 399 -41.42 14.44 9.34
CA THR A 399 -40.03 14.79 8.99
C THR A 399 -39.11 14.56 10.20
N ALA A 400 -37.80 14.42 9.98
CA ALA A 400 -36.85 14.28 11.08
C ALA A 400 -36.91 15.45 12.08
N GLU A 401 -37.07 16.68 11.59
CA GLU A 401 -37.22 17.88 12.42
C GLU A 401 -38.48 17.83 13.29
N ASP A 402 -39.62 17.44 12.70
CA ASP A 402 -40.89 17.27 13.42
C ASP A 402 -40.76 16.20 14.51
N TYR A 403 -40.09 15.09 14.20
CA TYR A 403 -39.87 14.01 15.16
C TYR A 403 -39.04 14.47 16.36
N HIS A 404 -37.91 15.14 16.13
CA HIS A 404 -37.05 15.63 17.21
C HIS A 404 -37.77 16.65 18.09
N LEU A 405 -38.58 17.52 17.50
CA LEU A 405 -39.41 18.45 18.26
C LEU A 405 -40.39 17.71 19.18
N VAL A 406 -41.09 16.69 18.67
CA VAL A 406 -42.01 15.88 19.47
C VAL A 406 -41.25 15.10 20.54
N TYR A 407 -40.10 14.51 20.22
CA TYR A 407 -39.25 13.78 21.15
C TYR A 407 -38.85 14.66 22.34
N ASP A 408 -38.32 15.86 22.08
CA ASP A 408 -37.90 16.81 23.10
C ASP A 408 -39.06 17.26 24.00
N ILE A 409 -40.24 17.49 23.41
CA ILE A 409 -41.44 17.85 24.16
C ILE A 409 -41.87 16.69 25.06
N VAL A 410 -41.96 15.48 24.53
CA VAL A 410 -42.38 14.29 25.28
C VAL A 410 -41.39 14.01 26.42
N GLN A 411 -40.09 14.14 26.17
CA GLN A 411 -39.04 13.99 27.18
C GLN A 411 -39.20 15.00 28.33
N LYS A 412 -39.46 16.28 28.01
CA LYS A 412 -39.65 17.34 29.02
C LYS A 412 -40.95 17.22 29.79
N VAL A 413 -42.03 16.80 29.13
CA VAL A 413 -43.37 16.71 29.76
C VAL A 413 -43.54 15.45 30.59
N LYS A 414 -42.91 14.34 30.20
CA LYS A 414 -43.03 13.02 30.84
C LYS A 414 -41.72 12.54 31.46
N GLU A 415 -40.92 13.44 32.03
CA GLU A 415 -39.56 13.17 32.55
C GLU A 415 -39.46 11.88 33.41
N GLY A 416 -40.43 11.61 34.29
CA GLY A 416 -40.45 10.42 35.15
C GLY A 416 -40.96 9.11 34.52
N GLU A 417 -41.73 9.18 33.42
CA GLU A 417 -42.30 8.02 32.71
C GLU A 417 -41.62 7.77 31.37
N PHE A 418 -40.74 8.67 30.94
CA PHE A 418 -40.07 8.63 29.64
C PHE A 418 -39.28 7.33 29.38
N PRO A 419 -38.53 6.77 30.35
CA PRO A 419 -37.82 5.51 30.14
C PRO A 419 -38.77 4.34 29.84
N ALA A 420 -40.02 4.38 30.30
CA ALA A 420 -41.01 3.33 30.06
C ALA A 420 -41.63 3.39 28.65
N LEU A 421 -41.42 4.48 27.91
CA LEU A 421 -41.91 4.64 26.54
C LEU A 421 -40.99 3.99 25.49
N HIS A 422 -39.75 3.65 25.86
CA HIS A 422 -38.72 3.08 24.96
C HIS A 422 -38.57 3.84 23.61
N LEU A 423 -38.66 5.17 23.64
CA LEU A 423 -38.45 6.01 22.46
C LEU A 423 -36.96 6.32 22.29
N ASN A 424 -36.44 6.13 21.08
CA ASN A 424 -35.05 6.44 20.72
C ASN A 424 -34.93 7.87 20.18
N SER A 425 -33.81 8.57 20.43
CA SER A 425 -33.61 9.94 19.92
C SER A 425 -33.51 10.05 18.41
N CYS A 426 -33.20 8.93 17.71
CA CYS A 426 -33.01 8.82 16.26
C CYS A 426 -32.12 9.96 15.70
N GLN A 427 -30.86 10.06 16.13
CA GLN A 427 -29.92 11.06 15.62
C GLN A 427 -28.93 10.44 14.61
N ILE A 428 -28.70 11.13 13.50
CA ILE A 428 -27.77 10.67 12.43
C ILE A 428 -26.34 10.64 12.96
N GLU A 429 -25.95 11.61 13.78
CA GLU A 429 -24.61 11.67 14.39
C GLU A 429 -24.30 10.44 15.24
N ASP A 430 -25.29 9.88 15.95
CA ASP A 430 -25.09 8.69 16.78
C ASP A 430 -24.76 7.47 15.91
N GLU A 431 -25.45 7.32 14.78
CA GLU A 431 -25.14 6.26 13.80
C GLU A 431 -23.79 6.49 13.12
N LEU A 432 -23.44 7.73 12.80
CA LEU A 432 -22.14 8.08 12.20
C LEU A 432 -20.97 7.98 13.20
N ASN A 433 -21.22 8.09 14.51
CA ASN A 433 -20.19 7.93 15.53
C ASN A 433 -19.92 6.44 15.85
N LYS A 434 -20.81 5.51 15.45
CA LYS A 434 -20.57 4.06 15.55
C LYS A 434 -19.48 3.64 14.55
N ALA A 435 -18.23 3.76 14.98
CA ALA A 435 -17.09 3.30 14.20
C ALA A 435 -17.04 1.76 14.17
N VAL A 436 -17.11 1.18 12.99
CA VAL A 436 -16.96 -0.28 12.79
C VAL A 436 -15.49 -0.59 12.57
N GLN A 437 -14.91 -1.42 13.43
CA GLN A 437 -13.48 -1.72 13.41
C GLN A 437 -13.12 -2.77 12.36
N GLY A 438 -12.00 -2.53 11.66
CA GLY A 438 -11.31 -3.55 10.85
C GLY A 438 -12.17 -4.17 9.75
N THR A 439 -12.30 -5.48 9.78
CA THR A 439 -13.02 -6.28 8.77
C THR A 439 -14.54 -6.04 8.81
N GLY A 440 -15.09 -5.66 9.96
CA GLY A 440 -16.52 -5.36 10.10
C GLY A 440 -16.97 -4.21 9.19
N LEU A 441 -16.10 -3.24 8.90
CA LEU A 441 -16.46 -2.13 8.02
C LEU A 441 -16.83 -2.65 6.62
N ALA A 442 -16.03 -3.56 6.05
CA ALA A 442 -16.28 -4.10 4.72
C ALA A 442 -17.35 -5.20 4.68
N PHE A 443 -17.33 -6.13 5.64
CA PHE A 443 -18.19 -7.32 5.61
C PHE A 443 -19.55 -7.13 6.31
N ILE A 444 -19.72 -6.08 7.12
CA ILE A 444 -20.97 -5.76 7.83
C ILE A 444 -21.53 -4.42 7.36
N ALA A 445 -20.81 -3.31 7.54
CA ALA A 445 -21.39 -1.99 7.29
C ALA A 445 -21.61 -1.71 5.80
N PHE A 446 -20.63 -2.04 4.96
CA PHE A 446 -20.73 -1.90 3.50
C PHE A 446 -21.73 -2.86 2.87
N THR A 447 -21.74 -4.12 3.31
CA THR A 447 -22.70 -5.12 2.81
C THR A 447 -24.13 -4.70 3.12
N GLU A 448 -24.36 -4.15 4.32
CA GLU A 448 -25.65 -3.62 4.74
C GLU A 448 -26.07 -2.45 3.86
N ALA A 449 -25.19 -1.47 3.64
CA ALA A 449 -25.48 -0.34 2.77
C ALA A 449 -25.81 -0.77 1.33
N MET A 450 -25.12 -1.78 0.79
CA MET A 450 -25.36 -2.31 -0.56
C MET A 450 -26.73 -3.00 -0.70
N THR A 451 -27.31 -3.58 0.37
CA THR A 451 -28.67 -4.17 0.31
C THR A 451 -29.73 -3.12 -0.05
N HIS A 452 -29.49 -1.86 0.33
CA HIS A 452 -30.38 -0.74 0.03
C HIS A 452 -30.16 -0.13 -1.35
N PHE A 453 -29.16 -0.60 -2.12
CA PHE A 453 -28.95 -0.13 -3.49
C PHE A 453 -29.86 -0.90 -4.46
N PRO A 454 -30.42 -0.21 -5.49
CA PRO A 454 -31.05 -0.91 -6.60
C PRO A 454 -30.00 -1.75 -7.33
N ALA A 455 -30.40 -2.95 -7.75
CA ALA A 455 -29.49 -3.97 -8.27
C ALA A 455 -28.36 -4.31 -7.29
N SER A 456 -28.69 -4.54 -6.01
CA SER A 456 -27.74 -4.89 -4.96
C SER A 456 -26.75 -6.01 -5.31
N PRO A 457 -27.10 -7.08 -6.07
CA PRO A 457 -26.13 -8.10 -6.47
C PRO A 457 -24.99 -7.55 -7.34
N PHE A 458 -25.26 -6.60 -8.24
CA PHE A 458 -24.25 -6.00 -9.11
C PHE A 458 -23.18 -5.24 -8.30
N TRP A 459 -23.63 -4.40 -7.35
CA TRP A 459 -22.72 -3.64 -6.48
C TRP A 459 -21.90 -4.56 -5.59
N SER A 460 -22.51 -5.62 -5.06
CA SER A 460 -21.81 -6.63 -4.26
C SER A 460 -20.72 -7.34 -5.05
N VAL A 461 -21.01 -7.79 -6.27
CA VAL A 461 -20.01 -8.45 -7.15
C VAL A 461 -18.83 -7.50 -7.43
N MET A 462 -19.12 -6.24 -7.78
CA MET A 462 -18.08 -5.22 -8.04
C MET A 462 -17.22 -4.95 -6.81
N PHE A 463 -17.83 -4.81 -5.64
CA PHE A 463 -17.14 -4.52 -4.37
C PHE A 463 -16.23 -5.68 -3.94
N PHE A 464 -16.74 -6.91 -3.89
CA PHE A 464 -15.93 -8.05 -3.46
C PHE A 464 -14.85 -8.42 -4.48
N LEU A 465 -15.10 -8.23 -5.78
CA LEU A 465 -14.06 -8.39 -6.80
C LEU A 465 -12.97 -7.31 -6.65
N MET A 466 -13.34 -6.07 -6.29
CA MET A 466 -12.35 -5.03 -5.96
C MET A 466 -11.50 -5.44 -4.76
N LEU A 467 -12.11 -5.94 -3.67
CA LEU A 467 -11.37 -6.39 -2.49
C LEU A 467 -10.41 -7.53 -2.81
N VAL A 468 -10.82 -8.51 -3.61
CA VAL A 468 -9.94 -9.59 -4.08
C VAL A 468 -8.74 -9.02 -4.84
N ASN A 469 -8.95 -8.11 -5.79
CA ASN A 469 -7.86 -7.51 -6.58
C ASN A 469 -6.91 -6.64 -5.74
N LEU A 470 -7.42 -5.87 -4.78
CA LEU A 470 -6.60 -5.11 -3.82
C LEU A 470 -5.77 -6.05 -2.93
N GLY A 471 -6.37 -7.15 -2.47
CA GLY A 471 -5.69 -8.17 -1.70
C GLY A 471 -4.56 -8.83 -2.50
N LEU A 472 -4.84 -9.23 -3.74
CA LEU A 472 -3.86 -9.86 -4.64
C LEU A 472 -2.66 -8.94 -4.92
N GLY A 473 -2.88 -7.65 -5.15
CA GLY A 473 -1.81 -6.67 -5.36
C GLY A 473 -0.81 -6.64 -4.20
N SER A 474 -1.30 -6.54 -2.96
CA SER A 474 -0.44 -6.55 -1.77
C SER A 474 0.25 -7.91 -1.57
N MET A 475 -0.46 -9.02 -1.85
CA MET A 475 0.10 -10.36 -1.72
C MET A 475 1.26 -10.61 -2.68
N PHE A 476 1.21 -10.06 -3.90
CA PHE A 476 2.32 -10.22 -4.86
C PHE A 476 3.61 -9.59 -4.35
N GLY A 477 3.56 -8.36 -3.81
CA GLY A 477 4.74 -7.73 -3.22
C GLY A 477 5.22 -8.42 -1.94
N THR A 478 4.29 -8.94 -1.12
CA THR A 478 4.64 -9.67 0.10
C THR A 478 5.34 -11.00 -0.22
N ILE A 479 4.82 -11.78 -1.17
CA ILE A 479 5.44 -13.02 -1.60
C ILE A 479 6.79 -12.74 -2.28
N GLU A 480 6.91 -11.69 -3.08
CA GLU A 480 8.19 -11.35 -3.71
C GLU A 480 9.25 -10.89 -2.69
N GLY A 481 8.81 -10.26 -1.58
CA GLY A 481 9.65 -10.00 -0.40
C GLY A 481 10.17 -11.26 0.31
N ILE A 482 9.60 -12.45 0.05
CA ILE A 482 10.06 -13.74 0.58
C ILE A 482 10.88 -14.48 -0.47
N ILE A 483 10.33 -14.63 -1.69
CA ILE A 483 10.90 -15.44 -2.75
C ILE A 483 12.21 -14.85 -3.25
N THR A 484 12.26 -13.55 -3.53
CA THR A 484 13.45 -12.92 -4.14
C THR A 484 14.69 -12.99 -3.24
N PRO A 485 14.62 -12.65 -1.93
CA PRO A 485 15.79 -12.79 -1.06
C PRO A 485 16.28 -14.24 -0.90
N ILE A 486 15.37 -15.22 -0.86
CA ILE A 486 15.73 -16.64 -0.71
C ILE A 486 16.36 -17.17 -2.00
N VAL A 487 15.80 -16.85 -3.17
CA VAL A 487 16.37 -17.24 -4.47
C VAL A 487 17.76 -16.63 -4.66
N ASP A 488 17.92 -15.33 -4.36
CA ASP A 488 19.21 -14.65 -4.50
C ASP A 488 20.29 -15.19 -3.54
N THR A 489 19.88 -15.73 -2.38
CA THR A 489 20.81 -16.23 -1.35
C THR A 489 21.16 -17.71 -1.53
N PHE A 490 20.16 -18.55 -1.80
CA PHE A 490 20.31 -20.01 -1.85
C PHE A 490 20.31 -20.59 -3.26
N LYS A 491 20.13 -19.76 -4.31
CA LYS A 491 20.10 -20.17 -5.74
C LYS A 491 19.16 -21.34 -6.02
N VAL A 492 17.99 -21.34 -5.36
CA VAL A 492 16.95 -22.37 -5.56
C VAL A 492 16.05 -22.02 -6.75
N ARG A 493 15.47 -23.05 -7.38
CA ARG A 493 14.50 -22.86 -8.47
C ARG A 493 13.26 -22.12 -7.97
N LYS A 494 12.96 -20.97 -8.59
CA LYS A 494 11.91 -20.04 -8.16
C LYS A 494 10.53 -20.68 -8.14
N GLU A 495 10.19 -21.43 -9.18
CA GLU A 495 8.88 -22.07 -9.35
C GLU A 495 8.58 -23.04 -8.19
N ILE A 496 9.58 -23.86 -7.84
CA ILE A 496 9.45 -24.85 -6.77
C ILE A 496 9.37 -24.16 -5.41
N LEU A 497 10.19 -23.13 -5.19
CA LEU A 497 10.15 -22.38 -3.94
C LEU A 497 8.79 -21.71 -3.74
N THR A 498 8.22 -21.09 -4.78
CA THR A 498 6.88 -20.47 -4.72
C THR A 498 5.82 -21.49 -4.33
N VAL A 499 5.80 -22.67 -4.97
CA VAL A 499 4.82 -23.72 -4.65
C VAL A 499 4.97 -24.23 -3.23
N ILE A 500 6.20 -24.49 -2.77
CA ILE A 500 6.47 -24.93 -1.39
C ILE A 500 6.03 -23.87 -0.38
N CYS A 501 6.36 -22.59 -0.64
CA CYS A 501 6.00 -21.49 0.23
C CYS A 501 4.47 -21.35 0.35
N CYS A 502 3.74 -21.39 -0.76
CA CYS A 502 2.28 -21.33 -0.77
C CYS A 502 1.64 -22.53 -0.07
N LEU A 503 2.15 -23.75 -0.28
CA LEU A 503 1.65 -24.96 0.39
C LEU A 503 1.89 -24.90 1.91
N LEU A 504 3.08 -24.48 2.33
CA LEU A 504 3.40 -24.30 3.74
C LEU A 504 2.48 -23.24 4.37
N ALA A 505 2.31 -22.11 3.69
CA ALA A 505 1.46 -21.02 4.17
C ALA A 505 -0.03 -21.41 4.21
N PHE A 506 -0.51 -22.23 3.28
CA PHE A 506 -1.85 -22.81 3.33
C PHE A 506 -2.01 -23.73 4.56
N CYS A 507 -1.07 -24.65 4.79
CA CYS A 507 -1.13 -25.58 5.92
C CYS A 507 -1.14 -24.85 7.28
N ILE A 508 -0.29 -23.84 7.46
CA ILE A 508 -0.30 -23.01 8.67
C ILE A 508 -1.58 -22.16 8.73
N GLY A 509 -2.03 -21.66 7.57
CA GLY A 509 -3.23 -20.85 7.44
C GLY A 509 -4.53 -21.54 7.88
N LEU A 510 -4.54 -22.88 8.00
CA LEU A 510 -5.68 -23.65 8.50
C LEU A 510 -6.10 -23.25 9.93
N ILE A 511 -5.20 -22.64 10.73
CA ILE A 511 -5.55 -22.12 12.05
C ILE A 511 -6.58 -20.99 11.98
N PHE A 512 -6.55 -20.17 10.92
CA PHE A 512 -7.40 -18.98 10.78
C PHE A 512 -8.80 -19.28 10.24
N VAL A 513 -9.05 -20.51 9.75
CA VAL A 513 -10.36 -20.95 9.25
C VAL A 513 -11.11 -21.82 10.27
N GLN A 514 -10.59 -21.92 11.50
CA GLN A 514 -11.33 -22.46 12.63
C GLN A 514 -12.47 -21.54 13.04
N ARG A 515 -13.43 -22.04 13.85
CA ARG A 515 -14.48 -21.20 14.44
C ARG A 515 -13.93 -20.03 15.29
N SER A 516 -12.80 -20.22 15.97
CA SER A 516 -12.08 -19.14 16.68
C SER A 516 -11.07 -18.39 15.79
N GLY A 517 -11.03 -18.70 14.48
CA GLY A 517 -10.01 -18.26 13.53
C GLY A 517 -9.92 -16.75 13.35
N ASN A 518 -11.05 -16.04 13.39
CA ASN A 518 -11.08 -14.57 13.33
C ASN A 518 -10.25 -13.93 14.45
N TYR A 519 -10.27 -14.50 15.66
CA TYR A 519 -9.49 -14.00 16.80
C TYR A 519 -7.99 -14.22 16.61
N PHE A 520 -7.59 -15.30 15.93
CA PHE A 520 -6.20 -15.51 15.53
C PHE A 520 -5.76 -14.55 14.44
N VAL A 521 -6.64 -14.19 13.49
CA VAL A 521 -6.34 -13.16 12.47
C VAL A 521 -6.06 -11.82 13.15
N THR A 522 -6.90 -11.40 14.11
CA THR A 522 -6.67 -10.17 14.90
C THR A 522 -5.36 -10.25 15.68
N MET A 523 -5.07 -11.39 16.32
CA MET A 523 -3.81 -11.59 17.06
C MET A 523 -2.57 -11.44 16.16
N PHE A 524 -2.59 -11.99 14.95
CA PHE A 524 -1.48 -11.84 14.02
C PHE A 524 -1.37 -10.40 13.51
N ASP A 525 -2.47 -9.77 13.07
CA ASP A 525 -2.45 -8.40 12.56
C ASP A 525 -1.89 -7.39 13.59
N ASP A 526 -2.30 -7.52 14.86
CA ASP A 526 -1.87 -6.60 15.91
C ASP A 526 -0.41 -6.81 16.34
N TYR A 527 0.03 -8.07 16.48
CA TYR A 527 1.30 -8.40 17.15
C TYR A 527 2.42 -8.92 16.24
N SER A 528 2.12 -9.50 15.07
CA SER A 528 3.16 -10.16 14.25
C SER A 528 3.97 -9.20 13.37
N ALA A 529 3.41 -8.03 13.05
CA ALA A 529 4.01 -7.12 12.07
C ALA A 529 4.33 -5.73 12.65
N THR A 530 3.43 -5.12 13.43
CA THR A 530 3.55 -3.70 13.84
C THR A 530 4.87 -3.37 14.54
N LEU A 531 5.20 -4.07 15.63
CA LEU A 531 6.42 -3.81 16.40
C LEU A 531 7.69 -4.34 15.68
N PRO A 532 7.69 -5.56 15.11
CA PRO A 532 8.84 -6.04 14.33
C PRO A 532 9.22 -5.13 13.15
N LEU A 533 8.25 -4.64 12.37
CA LEU A 533 8.52 -3.73 11.24
C LEU A 533 9.14 -2.42 11.70
N LEU A 534 8.66 -1.83 12.80
CA LEU A 534 9.27 -0.64 13.38
C LEU A 534 10.76 -0.85 13.67
N ILE A 535 11.11 -1.99 14.28
CA ILE A 535 12.49 -2.32 14.60
C ILE A 535 13.31 -2.56 13.32
N VAL A 536 12.78 -3.31 12.36
CA VAL A 536 13.44 -3.55 11.08
C VAL A 536 13.75 -2.23 10.38
N VAL A 537 12.76 -1.35 10.20
CA VAL A 537 12.92 -0.06 9.51
C VAL A 537 13.91 0.86 10.22
N ILE A 538 13.95 0.87 11.56
CA ILE A 538 14.98 1.58 12.34
C ILE A 538 16.37 1.06 11.98
N LEU A 539 16.54 -0.26 11.98
CA LEU A 539 17.82 -0.90 11.68
C LEU A 539 18.25 -0.68 10.22
N GLU A 540 17.32 -0.73 9.27
CA GLU A 540 17.57 -0.42 7.85
C GLU A 540 18.08 1.01 7.67
N ASN A 541 17.39 1.97 8.30
CA ASN A 541 17.80 3.37 8.22
C ASN A 541 19.17 3.58 8.88
N ILE A 542 19.44 2.97 10.05
CA ILE A 542 20.75 3.04 10.71
C ILE A 542 21.85 2.38 9.86
N ALA A 543 21.55 1.25 9.22
CA ALA A 543 22.48 0.52 8.38
C ALA A 543 22.94 1.38 7.18
N VAL A 544 22.03 2.10 6.54
CA VAL A 544 22.38 2.98 5.41
C VAL A 544 23.04 4.28 5.90
N SER A 545 22.44 4.97 6.88
CA SER A 545 22.89 6.30 7.29
C SER A 545 24.22 6.30 8.07
N PHE A 546 24.42 5.35 8.99
CA PHE A 546 25.58 5.31 9.88
C PHE A 546 26.60 4.23 9.51
N VAL A 547 26.17 3.03 9.07
CA VAL A 547 27.11 1.92 8.81
C VAL A 547 27.67 1.99 7.38
N TYR A 548 26.82 2.14 6.37
CA TYR A 548 27.26 2.36 4.99
C TYR A 548 27.88 3.76 4.80
N GLY A 549 27.33 4.73 5.52
CA GLY A 549 27.73 6.14 5.46
C GLY A 549 26.88 6.93 4.48
N ILE A 550 26.13 7.89 5.01
CA ILE A 550 25.22 8.74 4.25
C ILE A 550 25.90 9.52 3.10
N ASP A 551 27.12 10.00 3.31
CA ASP A 551 27.82 10.81 2.29
C ASP A 551 28.16 9.96 1.06
N LYS A 552 28.61 8.71 1.30
CA LYS A 552 28.84 7.72 0.25
C LYS A 552 27.54 7.33 -0.45
N PHE A 553 26.46 7.16 0.31
CA PHE A 553 25.15 6.84 -0.27
C PHE A 553 24.63 7.94 -1.20
N ILE A 554 24.78 9.22 -0.82
CA ILE A 554 24.40 10.35 -1.66
C ILE A 554 25.26 10.42 -2.94
N GLU A 555 26.55 10.08 -2.86
CA GLU A 555 27.42 9.97 -4.03
C GLU A 555 26.95 8.84 -4.97
N ASP A 556 26.66 7.66 -4.42
CA ASP A 556 26.09 6.53 -5.18
C ASP A 556 24.75 6.89 -5.86
N LEU A 557 23.90 7.66 -5.16
CA LEU A 557 22.65 8.17 -5.73
C LEU A 557 22.87 9.17 -6.86
N LYS A 558 23.85 10.06 -6.72
CA LYS A 558 24.21 11.02 -7.76
C LYS A 558 24.71 10.32 -9.01
N ASP A 559 25.52 9.28 -8.85
CA ASP A 559 26.01 8.45 -9.95
C ASP A 559 24.87 7.67 -10.62
N MET A 560 23.89 7.20 -9.83
CA MET A 560 22.77 6.42 -10.33
C MET A 560 21.70 7.26 -11.04
N LEU A 561 21.37 8.43 -10.51
CA LEU A 561 20.30 9.30 -11.00
C LEU A 561 20.78 10.37 -12.00
N GLY A 562 22.09 10.62 -12.05
CA GLY A 562 22.68 11.71 -12.82
C GLY A 562 22.53 13.11 -12.19
N PHE A 563 21.73 13.23 -11.12
CA PHE A 563 21.57 14.46 -10.34
C PHE A 563 21.74 14.18 -8.84
N ALA A 564 22.22 15.19 -8.11
CA ALA A 564 22.37 15.07 -6.65
C ALA A 564 20.98 15.21 -5.98
N PRO A 565 20.57 14.26 -5.12
CA PRO A 565 19.35 14.41 -4.33
C PRO A 565 19.39 15.67 -3.45
N ASN A 566 18.21 16.24 -3.18
CA ASN A 566 18.10 17.42 -2.33
C ASN A 566 18.65 17.14 -0.91
N ARG A 567 19.31 18.13 -0.31
CA ARG A 567 19.82 18.08 1.09
C ARG A 567 18.73 17.75 2.11
N TYR A 568 17.45 17.97 1.77
CA TYR A 568 16.32 17.48 2.54
C TYR A 568 16.49 16.01 2.97
N TYR A 569 16.75 15.10 2.03
CA TYR A 569 16.89 13.67 2.31
C TYR A 569 18.06 13.34 3.22
N TYR A 570 19.16 14.10 3.11
CA TYR A 570 20.32 13.96 3.99
C TYR A 570 19.94 14.13 5.46
N TYR A 571 19.22 15.22 5.78
CA TYR A 571 18.80 15.50 7.16
C TYR A 571 17.71 14.55 7.63
N MET A 572 16.78 14.15 6.75
CA MET A 572 15.75 13.17 7.09
C MET A 572 16.37 11.83 7.50
N TRP A 573 17.20 11.24 6.65
CA TRP A 573 17.80 9.92 6.91
C TRP A 573 18.75 9.92 8.10
N LYS A 574 19.57 10.96 8.25
CA LYS A 574 20.61 11.00 9.29
C LYS A 574 20.09 11.34 10.68
N TYR A 575 19.08 12.22 10.79
CA TYR A 575 18.66 12.77 12.08
C TYR A 575 17.18 12.60 12.36
N ILE A 576 16.30 13.06 11.45
CA ILE A 576 14.86 13.14 11.75
C ILE A 576 14.19 11.77 11.79
N SER A 577 14.35 10.96 10.74
CA SER A 577 13.72 9.65 10.65
C SER A 577 14.19 8.71 11.79
N PRO A 578 15.49 8.58 12.12
CA PRO A 578 15.91 7.76 13.26
C PRO A 578 15.29 8.21 14.60
N LEU A 579 15.26 9.53 14.86
CA LEU A 579 14.71 10.07 16.10
C LEU A 579 13.20 9.84 16.20
N MET A 580 12.47 10.12 15.12
CA MET A 580 11.03 9.91 15.06
C MET A 580 10.66 8.43 15.19
N LEU A 581 11.35 7.55 14.47
CA LEU A 581 11.11 6.10 14.57
C LEU A 581 11.41 5.57 15.98
N LEU A 582 12.47 6.05 16.64
CA LEU A 582 12.77 5.69 18.02
C LEU A 582 11.67 6.19 18.98
N SER A 583 11.16 7.41 18.79
CA SER A 583 10.05 7.94 19.59
C SER A 583 8.77 7.12 19.43
N LEU A 584 8.47 6.67 18.20
CA LEU A 584 7.32 5.81 17.90
C LEU A 584 7.48 4.42 18.51
N LEU A 585 8.69 3.87 18.51
CA LEU A 585 9.00 2.60 19.16
C LEU A 585 8.75 2.69 20.67
N ILE A 586 9.28 3.73 21.33
CA ILE A 586 9.08 3.98 22.76
C ILE A 586 7.57 4.13 23.06
N ALA A 587 6.85 4.95 22.28
CA ALA A 587 5.42 5.15 22.46
C ALA A 587 4.61 3.85 22.27
N SER A 588 5.02 2.99 21.34
CA SER A 588 4.37 1.69 21.10
C SER A 588 4.61 0.72 22.25
N VAL A 589 5.85 0.63 22.75
CA VAL A 589 6.20 -0.22 23.91
C VAL A 589 5.49 0.25 25.17
N VAL A 590 5.45 1.56 25.43
CA VAL A 590 4.72 2.12 26.57
C VAL A 590 3.23 1.80 26.50
N ASN A 591 2.60 1.99 25.33
CA ASN A 591 1.18 1.69 25.16
C ASN A 591 0.87 0.20 25.34
N MET A 592 1.74 -0.68 24.85
CA MET A 592 1.63 -2.12 25.03
C MET A 592 1.77 -2.53 26.50
N GLY A 593 2.57 -1.79 27.29
CA GLY A 593 2.67 -2.00 28.74
C GLY A 593 1.48 -1.45 29.55
N LEU A 594 0.82 -0.40 29.06
CA LEU A 594 -0.31 0.25 29.74
C LEU A 594 -1.68 -0.36 29.39
N SER A 595 -1.84 -0.86 28.16
CA SER A 595 -3.10 -1.40 27.68
C SER A 595 -3.09 -2.93 27.83
N PRO A 596 -4.08 -3.53 28.53
CA PRO A 596 -4.15 -4.98 28.61
C PRO A 596 -4.35 -5.57 27.21
N PRO A 597 -3.56 -6.57 26.82
CA PRO A 597 -3.70 -7.24 25.53
C PRO A 597 -4.99 -8.07 25.50
N GLY A 598 -5.85 -7.79 24.54
CA GLY A 598 -7.13 -8.47 24.36
C GLY A 598 -7.67 -8.31 22.94
N TYR A 599 -8.89 -8.80 22.74
CA TYR A 599 -9.58 -8.85 21.45
C TYR A 599 -11.10 -8.70 21.66
N ASN A 600 -11.82 -8.27 20.63
CA ASN A 600 -13.29 -8.23 20.65
C ASN A 600 -13.84 -9.61 20.26
N ALA A 601 -14.62 -10.20 21.14
CA ALA A 601 -15.29 -11.49 20.94
C ALA A 601 -16.79 -11.29 20.69
N TRP A 602 -17.35 -12.03 19.73
CA TRP A 602 -18.78 -12.02 19.49
C TRP A 602 -19.48 -12.98 20.46
N ILE A 603 -20.35 -12.44 21.32
CA ILE A 603 -21.08 -13.23 22.33
C ILE A 603 -22.51 -13.50 21.83
N GLU A 604 -22.80 -14.78 21.58
CA GLU A 604 -24.09 -15.25 21.03
C GLU A 604 -25.31 -14.75 21.82
N ASP A 605 -25.29 -14.92 23.14
CA ASP A 605 -26.44 -14.59 24.00
C ASP A 605 -26.82 -13.09 23.97
N LYS A 606 -25.80 -12.24 23.81
CA LYS A 606 -25.92 -10.79 23.79
C LYS A 606 -26.07 -10.20 22.39
N ALA A 607 -25.71 -10.96 21.35
CA ALA A 607 -25.64 -10.50 19.97
C ALA A 607 -24.80 -9.21 19.83
N SER A 608 -23.67 -9.15 20.54
CA SER A 608 -22.79 -7.99 20.57
C SER A 608 -21.33 -8.39 20.75
N GLU A 609 -20.42 -7.50 20.33
CA GLU A 609 -18.98 -7.64 20.60
C GLU A 609 -18.65 -7.24 22.03
N GLU A 610 -17.87 -8.06 22.74
CA GLU A 610 -17.32 -7.73 24.06
C GLU A 610 -15.80 -7.90 24.08
N PHE A 611 -15.11 -6.96 24.73
CA PHE A 611 -13.66 -7.04 24.87
C PHE A 611 -13.27 -8.11 25.88
N LEU A 612 -12.53 -9.13 25.42
CA LEU A 612 -11.96 -10.19 26.25
C LEU A 612 -10.43 -10.09 26.27
N SER A 613 -9.83 -10.36 27.42
CA SER A 613 -8.37 -10.45 27.53
C SER A 613 -7.86 -11.79 27.00
N TYR A 614 -6.67 -11.79 26.40
CA TYR A 614 -6.08 -13.05 25.94
C TYR A 614 -5.78 -13.98 27.12
N PRO A 615 -6.04 -15.30 26.98
CA PRO A 615 -5.63 -16.28 27.97
C PRO A 615 -4.10 -16.37 28.05
N THR A 616 -3.57 -16.93 29.13
CA THR A 616 -2.10 -17.00 29.37
C THR A 616 -1.34 -17.66 28.24
N TRP A 617 -1.90 -18.71 27.61
CA TRP A 617 -1.28 -19.35 26.44
C TRP A 617 -1.29 -18.42 25.22
N GLY A 618 -2.35 -17.62 25.02
CA GLY A 618 -2.47 -16.65 23.93
C GLY A 618 -1.45 -15.53 24.07
N MET A 619 -1.20 -15.10 25.31
CA MET A 619 -0.12 -14.16 25.63
C MET A 619 1.27 -14.68 25.25
N VAL A 620 1.54 -15.96 25.51
CA VAL A 620 2.79 -16.61 25.07
C VAL A 620 2.89 -16.64 23.55
N VAL A 621 1.77 -16.84 22.83
CA VAL A 621 1.74 -16.77 21.37
C VAL A 621 2.06 -15.34 20.89
N CYS A 622 1.42 -14.31 21.43
CA CYS A 622 1.70 -12.92 21.04
C CYS A 622 3.19 -12.55 21.23
N ILE A 623 3.78 -12.93 22.38
CA ILE A 623 5.20 -12.68 22.65
C ILE A 623 6.09 -13.48 21.71
N SER A 624 5.77 -14.76 21.47
CA SER A 624 6.58 -15.61 20.59
C SER A 624 6.55 -15.14 19.13
N LEU A 625 5.43 -14.61 18.62
CA LEU A 625 5.34 -14.01 17.28
C LEU A 625 6.30 -12.82 17.13
N MET A 626 6.30 -11.90 18.10
CA MET A 626 7.19 -10.74 18.09
C MET A 626 8.67 -11.17 18.16
N VAL A 627 8.99 -12.10 19.05
CA VAL A 627 10.36 -12.61 19.22
C VAL A 627 10.82 -13.32 17.96
N LEU A 628 10.01 -14.22 17.38
CA LEU A 628 10.38 -14.98 16.18
C LEU A 628 10.65 -14.06 14.99
N ALA A 629 9.86 -13.00 14.83
CA ALA A 629 10.04 -12.02 13.76
C ALA A 629 11.38 -11.26 13.86
N ILE A 630 11.81 -10.92 15.07
CA ILE A 630 13.02 -10.11 15.30
C ILE A 630 14.28 -10.98 15.50
N LEU A 631 14.11 -12.22 15.96
CA LEU A 631 15.18 -13.17 16.30
C LEU A 631 16.29 -13.31 15.23
N PRO A 632 16.01 -13.28 13.92
CA PRO A 632 17.07 -13.37 12.92
C PRO A 632 18.14 -12.27 13.03
N VAL A 633 17.79 -11.07 13.50
CA VAL A 633 18.72 -9.94 13.66
C VAL A 633 19.85 -10.26 14.64
N PRO A 634 19.59 -10.54 15.93
CA PRO A 634 20.65 -10.86 16.89
C PRO A 634 21.33 -12.20 16.58
N VAL A 635 20.59 -13.21 16.09
CA VAL A 635 21.17 -14.53 15.78
C VAL A 635 22.24 -14.41 14.69
N VAL A 636 21.93 -13.76 13.56
CA VAL A 636 22.92 -13.55 12.49
C VAL A 636 24.09 -12.69 12.96
N PHE A 637 23.82 -11.66 13.77
CA PHE A 637 24.88 -10.82 14.33
C PHE A 637 25.84 -11.62 15.23
N VAL A 638 25.33 -12.48 16.11
CA VAL A 638 26.14 -13.31 17.01
C VAL A 638 26.91 -14.36 16.23
N ILE A 639 26.27 -15.09 15.31
CA ILE A 639 26.92 -16.10 14.47
C ILE A 639 28.10 -15.50 13.70
N ARG A 640 27.90 -14.34 13.07
CA ARG A 640 28.94 -13.62 12.32
C ARG A 640 30.00 -13.00 13.21
N ARG A 641 29.66 -12.59 14.44
CA ARG A 641 30.64 -12.01 15.38
C ARG A 641 31.52 -13.07 16.04
N CYS A 642 30.98 -14.26 16.26
CA CYS A 642 31.70 -15.42 16.78
C CYS A 642 32.47 -16.19 15.70
N ASN A 643 32.49 -15.71 14.44
CA ASN A 643 33.11 -16.38 13.28
C ASN A 643 32.68 -17.86 13.13
N LEU A 644 31.46 -18.21 13.53
CA LEU A 644 30.94 -19.59 13.44
C LEU A 644 30.65 -20.00 11.99
N ILE A 645 30.62 -19.05 11.07
CA ILE A 645 30.58 -19.28 9.63
C ILE A 645 31.92 -18.81 9.08
N ASP A 646 32.77 -19.76 8.70
CA ASP A 646 33.99 -19.49 7.95
C ASP A 646 33.60 -18.90 6.59
N ASP A 647 34.16 -17.74 6.26
CA ASP A 647 34.05 -17.15 4.91
C ASP A 647 34.76 -18.03 3.83
N SER A 648 35.30 -19.20 4.21
CA SER A 648 36.05 -20.14 3.36
C SER A 648 35.17 -21.11 2.56
N SER A 649 33.85 -21.13 2.74
CA SER A 649 32.96 -21.77 1.75
C SER A 649 32.70 -20.77 0.62
N GLY A 650 33.59 -20.75 -0.37
CA GLY A 650 33.59 -19.89 -1.56
C GLY A 650 32.37 -19.98 -2.48
N ASN A 651 31.20 -20.39 -1.98
CA ASN A 651 29.94 -20.41 -2.71
C ASN A 651 28.81 -19.60 -2.04
N LEU A 652 28.98 -19.04 -0.82
CA LEU A 652 27.88 -18.38 -0.11
C LEU A 652 28.11 -16.92 0.33
N ALA A 653 29.31 -16.33 0.17
CA ALA A 653 29.53 -14.96 0.66
C ALA A 653 30.56 -14.08 -0.09
N SER A 654 31.28 -14.57 -1.10
CA SER A 654 32.25 -13.74 -1.84
C SER A 654 31.93 -13.70 -3.34
N VAL A 655 31.01 -12.81 -3.73
CA VAL A 655 31.09 -12.25 -5.08
C VAL A 655 31.89 -10.95 -4.97
N THR A 656 33.20 -11.08 -5.16
CA THR A 656 34.11 -9.94 -5.32
C THR A 656 33.81 -9.28 -6.66
N TYR A 657 33.06 -8.18 -6.67
CA TYR A 657 32.98 -7.33 -7.85
C TYR A 657 34.18 -6.39 -7.87
N LYS A 658 34.96 -6.45 -8.97
CA LYS A 658 35.92 -5.40 -9.31
C LYS A 658 35.18 -4.07 -9.33
N ARG A 659 35.61 -3.15 -8.45
CA ARG A 659 35.32 -1.72 -8.53
C ARG A 659 35.82 -1.23 -9.88
N GLY A 660 34.92 -1.08 -10.86
CA GLY A 660 35.24 -0.44 -12.14
C GLY A 660 35.68 0.99 -11.88
N ARG A 661 37.00 1.21 -11.80
CA ARG A 661 37.55 2.54 -12.07
C ARG A 661 37.31 2.78 -13.54
N VAL A 662 36.46 3.76 -13.86
CA VAL A 662 36.48 4.39 -15.17
C VAL A 662 37.87 5.00 -15.34
N LEU A 663 38.74 4.31 -16.08
CA LEU A 663 39.90 4.92 -16.69
C LEU A 663 39.35 5.96 -17.67
N LYS A 664 39.49 7.23 -17.33
CA LYS A 664 39.40 8.32 -18.29
C LYS A 664 40.59 8.13 -19.23
N GLU A 665 40.38 7.45 -20.35
CA GLU A 665 41.30 7.56 -21.48
C GLU A 665 41.10 8.95 -22.10
N PRO A 666 42.19 9.71 -22.33
CA PRO A 666 42.09 10.97 -23.03
C PRO A 666 41.75 10.71 -24.49
N VAL A 667 40.61 11.25 -24.91
CA VAL A 667 40.24 11.40 -26.33
C VAL A 667 41.28 12.29 -26.99
N ASN A 668 42.20 11.70 -27.75
CA ASN A 668 42.94 12.42 -28.79
C ASN A 668 42.08 12.40 -30.05
N LEU A 669 41.64 13.59 -30.44
CA LEU A 669 41.13 13.90 -31.76
C LEU A 669 42.29 13.91 -32.76
N GLU A 670 42.10 13.20 -33.88
CA GLU A 670 42.58 13.42 -35.26
C GLU A 670 42.45 12.04 -35.95
N GLY A 671 41.83 11.83 -37.10
CA GLY A 671 41.44 12.70 -38.20
C GLY A 671 41.64 11.89 -39.49
N ASP A 672 40.58 11.75 -40.29
CA ASP A 672 40.50 11.41 -41.71
C ASP A 672 41.39 10.32 -42.36
N ASP A 673 40.67 9.39 -43.00
CA ASP A 673 41.13 8.52 -44.08
C ASP A 673 41.51 9.34 -45.34
N ALA A 674 42.73 9.17 -45.84
CA ALA A 674 43.04 9.32 -47.27
C ALA A 674 44.29 8.51 -47.70
N SER A 675 44.03 7.52 -48.56
CA SER A 675 44.85 7.05 -49.69
C SER A 675 46.32 6.58 -49.50
N LEU A 676 46.48 5.26 -49.55
CA LEU A 676 47.24 4.50 -50.57
C LEU A 676 48.31 5.25 -51.42
N ILE A 677 49.60 4.84 -51.28
CA ILE A 677 50.58 4.43 -52.35
C ILE A 677 52.05 4.76 -51.97
N HIS A 678 52.90 3.73 -52.08
CA HIS A 678 54.37 3.67 -52.25
C HIS A 678 55.35 4.27 -51.20
N GLY A 679 56.10 3.37 -50.54
CA GLY A 679 57.43 2.96 -51.02
C GLY A 679 58.65 3.87 -50.72
N LYS A 680 59.55 3.35 -49.87
CA LYS A 680 61.03 3.45 -49.88
C LYS A 680 61.73 4.85 -50.01
N ILE A 681 62.60 5.09 -49.02
CA ILE A 681 63.99 5.58 -49.09
C ILE A 681 64.31 7.08 -48.97
N SER A 682 65.32 7.32 -48.12
CA SER A 682 66.40 8.33 -48.08
C SER A 682 66.21 9.65 -47.33
N SER A 683 67.13 9.78 -46.36
CA SER A 683 67.84 10.97 -45.91
C SER A 683 68.00 12.09 -46.93
N GLU A 684 67.91 13.34 -46.46
CA GLU A 684 69.01 14.31 -46.48
C GLU A 684 68.67 15.59 -45.71
N MET A 685 69.73 16.23 -45.21
CA MET A 685 69.76 17.42 -44.39
C MET A 685 70.02 18.65 -45.27
N SER A 686 69.26 19.74 -45.09
CA SER A 686 69.72 21.15 -45.00
C SER A 686 68.62 22.18 -45.34
N SER A 687 68.60 23.26 -44.52
CA SER A 687 67.81 24.51 -44.55
C SER A 687 68.07 25.37 -45.83
N PRO A 688 67.36 26.51 -46.14
CA PRO A 688 66.83 27.51 -45.19
C PRO A 688 65.56 28.36 -45.54
N ASN A 689 65.05 29.01 -44.49
CA ASN A 689 64.34 30.31 -44.38
C ASN A 689 63.23 30.72 -45.37
N PHE A 690 62.02 30.97 -44.85
CA PHE A 690 61.47 32.33 -44.62
C PHE A 690 60.09 32.30 -43.92
N GLY A 691 59.90 33.17 -42.93
CA GLY A 691 58.64 33.93 -42.76
C GLY A 691 57.64 33.54 -41.64
N LYS A 692 57.63 34.38 -40.60
CA LYS A 692 56.55 34.67 -39.61
C LYS A 692 56.40 33.75 -38.37
N ASN A 693 57.02 34.20 -37.26
CA ASN A 693 56.39 34.81 -36.07
C ASN A 693 54.95 34.35 -35.71
N ILE A 694 54.56 34.05 -34.48
CA ILE A 694 55.06 34.29 -33.11
C ILE A 694 54.17 33.43 -32.20
N TYR A 695 54.71 32.78 -31.17
CA TYR A 695 54.16 32.80 -29.81
C TYR A 695 55.19 32.21 -28.85
N ARG A 696 55.81 33.06 -28.00
CA ARG A 696 56.14 32.63 -26.64
C ARG A 696 56.50 33.78 -25.70
N LYS A 697 55.78 33.76 -24.56
CA LYS A 697 56.26 33.79 -23.17
C LYS A 697 57.02 35.00 -22.59
N GLN A 698 56.47 35.40 -21.44
CA GLN A 698 57.09 35.59 -20.12
C GLN A 698 58.04 36.77 -19.86
N SER A 699 57.69 37.51 -18.80
CA SER A 699 58.52 37.97 -17.67
C SER A 699 57.72 39.08 -16.99
N GLY A 700 57.81 39.42 -15.71
CA GLY A 700 58.65 39.08 -14.58
C GLY A 700 58.15 39.96 -13.41
N SER A 701 58.49 39.59 -12.18
CA SER A 701 58.22 40.32 -10.92
C SER A 701 58.94 41.70 -10.82
N PRO A 702 58.93 42.45 -9.69
CA PRO A 702 58.15 42.40 -8.44
C PRO A 702 57.65 43.81 -7.95
N THR A 703 57.13 43.84 -6.69
CA THR A 703 57.00 44.99 -5.74
C THR A 703 55.72 45.85 -5.90
N LEU A 704 55.05 46.38 -4.88
CA LEU A 704 55.21 46.47 -3.42
C LEU A 704 53.82 46.88 -2.83
N ASP A 705 53.59 46.52 -1.56
CA ASP A 705 52.81 47.24 -0.54
C ASP A 705 51.26 47.41 -0.53
N THR A 706 50.76 47.02 0.65
CA THR A 706 49.68 47.60 1.48
C THR A 706 48.20 47.39 1.11
N ALA A 707 47.52 46.68 2.03
CA ALA A 707 46.06 46.55 2.20
C ALA A 707 45.46 47.82 2.87
N PRO A 708 44.19 47.86 3.37
CA PRO A 708 43.02 46.96 3.23
C PRO A 708 41.67 47.71 3.05
N ASN A 709 40.57 46.93 3.10
CA ASN A 709 39.18 47.29 3.49
C ASN A 709 38.19 47.84 2.44
N GLY A 710 36.99 47.23 2.41
CA GLY A 710 35.78 47.85 1.87
C GLY A 710 34.64 46.86 1.56
N ARG A 711 33.59 46.87 2.37
CA ARG A 711 32.32 46.12 2.24
C ARG A 711 31.36 46.73 1.19
N TYR A 712 30.27 45.97 0.96
CA TYR A 712 29.00 46.28 0.24
C TYR A 712 29.05 46.01 -1.27
N GLY A 713 28.13 45.29 -1.92
CA GLY A 713 26.70 45.04 -1.62
C GLY A 713 25.84 45.73 -2.69
N ILE A 714 24.61 45.24 -2.93
CA ILE A 714 23.54 45.68 -3.89
C ILE A 714 23.56 44.84 -5.19
N GLY A 715 22.47 44.26 -5.70
CA GLY A 715 21.02 44.36 -5.45
C GLY A 715 20.30 44.24 -6.82
N TYR A 716 19.54 43.16 -7.07
CA TYR A 716 18.06 43.08 -7.12
C TYR A 716 17.34 44.09 -8.05
N LEU A 717 16.36 43.62 -8.84
CA LEU A 717 14.95 44.06 -8.75
C LEU A 717 14.01 43.28 -9.69
N MET A 718 12.83 42.92 -9.15
CA MET A 718 11.56 42.63 -9.84
C MET A 718 10.61 43.83 -9.60
N ALA A 719 9.72 44.08 -10.57
CA ALA A 719 8.60 45.04 -10.54
C ALA A 719 7.50 44.61 -9.52
N ASP A 720 6.54 45.43 -9.05
CA ASP A 720 5.69 46.37 -9.78
C ASP A 720 4.86 47.32 -8.87
N MET A 721 4.45 48.44 -9.46
CA MET A 721 3.25 49.30 -9.26
C MET A 721 3.04 50.26 -8.06
N PRO A 722 2.29 51.38 -8.28
CA PRO A 722 2.49 52.66 -7.59
C PRO A 722 1.32 53.18 -6.72
N ASP A 723 1.73 54.15 -5.90
CA ASP A 723 1.09 55.06 -4.92
C ASP A 723 -0.35 55.56 -5.14
N MET A 724 -1.08 55.81 -4.02
CA MET A 724 -1.37 57.17 -3.49
C MET A 724 -2.25 57.16 -2.19
N PRO A 725 -2.41 58.27 -1.42
CA PRO A 725 -1.83 58.35 -0.07
C PRO A 725 -2.76 58.79 1.08
N GLU A 726 -2.19 58.70 2.30
CA GLU A 726 -2.39 59.45 3.57
C GLU A 726 -3.76 59.99 4.02
N SER A 727 -4.20 59.59 5.22
CA SER A 727 -4.39 60.51 6.38
C SER A 727 -4.85 59.78 7.65
N ASP A 728 -4.15 60.09 8.75
CA ASP A 728 -4.55 60.18 10.16
C ASP A 728 -5.75 59.35 10.70
N LEU A 729 -5.46 58.26 11.44
CA LEU A 729 -5.72 58.11 12.90
C LEU A 729 -5.15 56.79 13.45
#